data_AF-A0A934KTC7-F1
#
_entry.id   AF-A0A934KTC7-F1
#
_cell.length_a   1.000
_cell.length_b   1.000
_cell.length_c   1.000
_cell.angle_alpha   90.00
_cell.angle_beta   90.00
_cell.angle_gamma   90.00
#
_symmetry.space_group_name_H-M   'P 1'
#
loop_
_entity.id
_entity.type
_entity.pdbx_description
1 polymer ?
#
loop_
_entity_poly.entity_id
_entity_poly.type
_entity_poly.pdbx_seq_one_letter_code
_entity_poly.pdbx_strand_id
1 'polypeptide(L)'
;MKKRYLIFLSALLLVGCNDKVEKTAEVKPDAISYVDPFIGTGGHGHTYPGATVPFGMLQVSPVNGISDWDWCSGYHYSDDVVIGFSHLNLSGTGIGDLADILLMPTNKAADLTLNPTSRDSLPYKSSYSHSKETATPGYYQVFLEDHNVNVELTTSKRTAYHRYTFKEDDEQSVIINLGFAINWDKAVATSLKVEDRYTISGYRHSTGWAQNQKVFFVAKFSKPIADYKLYVDGQVFEDGDHEGVQSSIQVVFDPNEKSPELLAKVALSSVSIENAKDNMGTSGFDFDKTKTAAEKLWNTALASFEVESPTDSLKTIFYTALYHTQLAPVTFSDKNGQFRMENDSIVTAKDYTAYSTLSLWDTFRAEHPLLTIIAPDRVSDMVNSMLAYYEVRDILPVWTLYGKETNTMTGYHSIPVIVEAYKKGIRGFDAERAYEAMKTTMMQDERGLNHYKKYGYIPYSLLDESVTITLEYAYDDWCVAEMAKALGKEEDYQYFSERSKAYQHLFDNESGFMRGKSVAGNSWNEPFDPKHSNHREQTDYTEGNAWQHSWFVPHAVDNLIKLHGGNEKFTSRLEQLFSESSEITGDNISADITGLIGQYAHGNEPSHHIAYMFNHADQPWRTQYWARHIMDTQYNTTPNGLSGNEDCGQMSAWYVLSSVGLYPMNPAFGEYEIGTPIFEKASINLPNKKSFVIEAENVSDKNFYIQSATLNGKAFNKTAIAHDVILKGGTLHFVMGATPNKQWGTAKTTTD
;
A
#
# COMPACT_ATOMS: atom_id res chain seq x y z
N MET A 1 -39.85 -13.60 88.52
CA MET A 1 -41.15 -13.37 87.86
C MET A 1 -40.96 -12.39 86.70
N LYS A 2 -41.43 -12.77 85.48
CA LYS A 2 -41.89 -11.97 84.30
C LYS A 2 -41.38 -10.51 84.15
N LYS A 3 -41.01 -9.92 83.00
CA LYS A 3 -41.05 -10.21 81.55
C LYS A 3 -40.32 -9.03 80.85
N ARG A 4 -39.53 -9.32 79.81
CA ARG A 4 -39.45 -8.66 78.47
C ARG A 4 -39.65 -7.13 78.34
N TYR A 5 -38.78 -6.42 77.60
CA TYR A 5 -38.87 -6.14 76.15
C TYR A 5 -37.75 -5.20 75.65
N LEU A 6 -37.24 -5.54 74.46
CA LEU A 6 -36.57 -4.77 73.38
C LEU A 6 -35.66 -3.56 73.67
N ILE A 7 -34.44 -3.68 73.16
CA ILE A 7 -33.39 -2.66 73.03
C ILE A 7 -33.60 -1.86 71.73
N PHE A 8 -33.55 -0.53 71.79
CA PHE A 8 -33.45 0.34 70.61
C PHE A 8 -32.30 1.34 70.77
N LEU A 9 -31.45 1.32 69.74
CA LEU A 9 -30.46 2.28 69.24
C LEU A 9 -30.29 3.65 69.93
N SER A 10 -29.03 4.01 70.20
CA SER A 10 -28.44 5.31 69.85
C SER A 10 -26.93 5.32 70.10
N ALA A 11 -26.13 5.43 69.04
CA ALA A 11 -24.73 5.87 69.14
C ALA A 11 -24.37 6.64 67.86
N LEU A 12 -24.03 7.92 68.05
CA LEU A 12 -23.62 8.85 67.00
C LEU A 12 -22.27 8.46 66.39
N LEU A 13 -22.22 8.54 65.05
CA LEU A 13 -21.05 8.39 64.19
C LEU A 13 -20.28 9.72 64.09
N LEU A 14 -18.97 9.68 64.30
CA LEU A 14 -18.02 10.72 63.88
C LEU A 14 -17.55 10.38 62.46
N VAL A 15 -17.90 11.23 61.49
CA VAL A 15 -17.46 11.14 60.10
C VAL A 15 -16.17 11.95 59.95
N GLY A 16 -15.07 11.26 59.64
CA GLY A 16 -13.85 11.88 59.12
C GLY A 16 -13.92 11.94 57.60
N CYS A 17 -13.81 13.15 57.02
CA CYS A 17 -13.65 13.34 55.59
C CYS A 17 -12.33 12.74 55.12
N ASN A 18 -12.40 11.79 54.20
CA ASN A 18 -11.27 11.31 53.43
C ASN A 18 -11.66 11.49 51.96
N ASP A 19 -11.30 12.64 51.38
CA ASP A 19 -11.53 12.93 49.97
C ASP A 19 -10.67 11.99 49.14
N LYS A 20 -11.29 10.91 48.64
CA LYS A 20 -10.75 10.13 47.53
C LYS A 20 -10.81 11.02 46.30
N VAL A 21 -9.65 11.54 45.91
CA VAL A 21 -9.44 12.03 44.54
C VAL A 21 -9.64 10.82 43.61
N GLU A 22 -10.82 10.73 43.00
CA GLU A 22 -11.02 9.87 41.84
C GLU A 22 -10.07 10.36 40.75
N LYS A 23 -9.00 9.59 40.49
CA LYS A 23 -8.30 9.69 39.22
C LYS A 23 -9.34 9.38 38.14
N THR A 24 -9.84 10.42 37.48
CA THR A 24 -10.49 10.29 36.19
C THR A 24 -9.54 9.50 35.30
N ALA A 25 -9.94 8.29 34.91
CA ALA A 25 -9.20 7.53 33.90
C ALA A 25 -9.11 8.42 32.66
N GLU A 26 -7.88 8.74 32.24
CA GLU A 26 -7.65 9.34 30.93
C GLU A 26 -8.35 8.46 29.90
N VAL A 27 -9.32 9.03 29.20
CA VAL A 27 -9.91 8.40 28.02
C VAL A 27 -8.78 8.34 27.00
N LYS A 28 -8.17 7.16 26.84
CA LYS A 28 -7.19 6.95 25.77
C LYS A 28 -7.91 7.28 24.44
N PRO A 29 -7.42 8.25 23.65
CA PRO A 29 -7.99 8.52 22.34
C PRO A 29 -7.96 7.23 21.50
N ASP A 30 -9.04 7.00 20.76
CA ASP A 30 -9.21 5.84 19.88
C ASP A 30 -8.16 5.89 18.75
N ALA A 31 -7.61 4.75 18.32
CA ALA A 31 -6.53 4.68 17.33
C ALA A 31 -6.88 5.42 16.03
N ILE A 32 -8.15 5.35 15.62
CA ILE A 32 -8.69 6.06 14.46
C ILE A 32 -8.54 7.58 14.54
N SER A 33 -8.53 8.16 15.74
CA SER A 33 -8.40 9.61 15.92
C SER A 33 -7.00 10.15 15.64
N TYR A 34 -6.01 9.26 15.55
CA TYR A 34 -4.66 9.60 15.16
C TYR A 34 -4.42 9.55 13.65
N VAL A 35 -5.32 8.95 12.88
CA VAL A 35 -5.15 8.84 11.43
C VAL A 35 -5.43 10.18 10.76
N ASP A 36 -4.49 10.62 9.94
CA ASP A 36 -4.59 11.78 9.08
C ASP A 36 -4.43 11.37 7.60
N PRO A 37 -5.53 11.19 6.86
CA PRO A 37 -5.48 10.81 5.44
C PRO A 37 -4.82 11.84 4.51
N PHE A 38 -4.45 13.03 4.99
CA PHE A 38 -3.72 14.00 4.17
C PHE A 38 -2.21 13.75 4.14
N ILE A 39 -1.64 12.99 5.09
CA ILE A 39 -0.21 12.64 5.05
C ILE A 39 0.06 11.80 3.79
N GLY A 40 1.04 12.22 3.00
CA GLY A 40 1.36 11.58 1.72
C GLY A 40 0.54 12.08 0.54
N THR A 41 -0.37 13.05 0.73
CA THR A 41 -1.14 13.66 -0.38
C THR A 41 -0.41 14.85 -1.03
N GLY A 42 0.75 15.25 -0.50
CA GLY A 42 1.61 16.26 -1.10
C GLY A 42 3.04 15.76 -1.27
N GLY A 43 3.86 16.53 -2.00
CA GLY A 43 5.20 16.09 -2.35
C GLY A 43 5.10 14.86 -3.24
N HIS A 44 5.86 13.81 -2.92
CA HIS A 44 5.99 12.63 -3.77
C HIS A 44 5.25 11.40 -3.22
N GLY A 45 4.31 11.58 -2.27
CA GLY A 45 3.65 10.44 -1.62
C GLY A 45 2.54 9.78 -2.46
N HIS A 46 1.86 10.56 -3.31
CA HIS A 46 0.79 10.12 -4.23
C HIS A 46 -0.36 9.34 -3.56
N THR A 47 -0.71 9.65 -2.32
CA THR A 47 -1.92 9.07 -1.68
C THR A 47 -3.16 9.93 -2.00
N TYR A 48 -4.32 9.51 -1.51
CA TYR A 48 -5.58 10.25 -1.65
C TYR A 48 -6.30 10.42 -0.30
N PRO A 49 -7.02 11.54 -0.07
CA PRO A 49 -7.74 11.79 1.18
C PRO A 49 -9.16 11.19 1.19
N GLY A 50 -9.60 10.64 0.05
CA GLY A 50 -10.94 10.12 -0.17
C GLY A 50 -11.38 8.99 0.76
N ALA A 51 -12.69 8.76 0.79
CA ALA A 51 -13.28 7.73 1.64
C ALA A 51 -13.09 6.32 1.07
N THR A 52 -12.54 5.41 1.87
CA THR A 52 -12.44 3.98 1.59
C THR A 52 -12.55 3.16 2.89
N VAL A 53 -12.75 1.85 2.76
CA VAL A 53 -12.72 0.89 3.88
C VAL A 53 -11.53 -0.06 3.69
N PRO A 54 -11.06 -0.77 4.74
CA PRO A 54 -9.91 -1.66 4.61
C PRO A 54 -10.05 -2.66 3.46
N PHE A 55 -9.15 -2.57 2.48
CA PHE A 55 -9.10 -3.34 1.24
C PHE A 55 -10.40 -3.26 0.42
N GLY A 56 -11.06 -2.11 0.44
CA GLY A 56 -12.29 -1.83 -0.28
C GLY A 56 -12.10 -1.87 -1.80
N MET A 57 -13.18 -2.13 -2.54
CA MET A 57 -13.18 -2.00 -4.00
C MET A 57 -13.13 -0.53 -4.45
N LEU A 58 -13.70 0.36 -3.65
CA LEU A 58 -13.91 1.77 -4.02
C LEU A 58 -13.05 2.71 -3.17
N GLN A 59 -12.45 3.69 -3.85
CA GLN A 59 -11.67 4.77 -3.29
C GLN A 59 -12.34 6.07 -3.73
N VAL A 60 -13.30 6.59 -2.96
CA VAL A 60 -14.12 7.72 -3.43
C VAL A 60 -13.46 9.02 -3.02
N SER A 61 -12.80 9.66 -3.97
CA SER A 61 -11.85 10.75 -3.71
C SER A 61 -12.11 11.96 -4.60
N PRO A 62 -11.84 13.19 -4.13
CA PRO A 62 -11.71 14.35 -5.02
C PRO A 62 -10.64 14.11 -6.09
N VAL A 63 -10.87 14.69 -7.28
CA VAL A 63 -9.92 14.73 -8.39
C VAL A 63 -9.62 16.17 -8.76
N ASN A 64 -8.34 16.56 -8.80
CA ASN A 64 -7.93 17.92 -9.18
C ASN A 64 -7.88 18.15 -10.70
N GLY A 65 -7.76 17.09 -11.49
CA GLY A 65 -7.76 17.16 -12.96
C GLY A 65 -6.44 17.57 -13.60
N ILE A 66 -5.32 17.49 -12.87
CA ILE A 66 -3.97 17.60 -13.43
C ILE A 66 -3.48 16.21 -13.85
N SER A 67 -2.83 16.16 -15.01
CA SER A 67 -2.06 15.00 -15.44
C SER A 67 -0.58 15.31 -15.27
N ASP A 68 -0.02 14.89 -14.14
CA ASP A 68 1.40 14.98 -13.78
C ASP A 68 1.75 13.81 -12.85
N TRP A 69 3.05 13.54 -12.67
CA TRP A 69 3.56 12.44 -11.85
C TRP A 69 3.13 12.58 -10.38
N ASP A 70 3.25 13.77 -9.80
CA ASP A 70 2.82 14.03 -8.40
C ASP A 70 1.29 13.89 -8.19
N TRP A 71 0.50 13.82 -9.26
CA TRP A 71 -0.97 13.72 -9.24
C TRP A 71 -1.47 12.31 -9.57
N CYS A 72 -0.65 11.26 -9.52
CA CYS A 72 -1.06 9.90 -9.91
C CYS A 72 -2.30 9.35 -9.19
N SER A 73 -2.58 9.77 -7.95
CA SER A 73 -3.81 9.40 -7.22
C SER A 73 -5.05 10.18 -7.65
N GLY A 74 -4.89 11.22 -8.47
CA GLY A 74 -5.91 12.20 -8.82
C GLY A 74 -5.96 13.41 -7.88
N TYR A 75 -5.27 13.39 -6.73
CA TYR A 75 -5.25 14.47 -5.74
C TYR A 75 -3.83 14.87 -5.35
N HIS A 76 -3.58 16.17 -5.20
CA HIS A 76 -2.38 16.69 -4.57
C HIS A 76 -2.73 17.88 -3.65
N TYR A 77 -2.18 17.89 -2.43
CA TYR A 77 -2.53 18.87 -1.39
C TYR A 77 -2.17 20.32 -1.76
N SER A 78 -1.29 20.56 -2.72
CA SER A 78 -1.00 21.95 -3.14
C SER A 78 -2.10 22.58 -4.00
N ASP A 79 -3.11 21.80 -4.38
CA ASP A 79 -4.17 22.23 -5.29
C ASP A 79 -5.39 22.77 -4.56
N ASP A 80 -6.11 23.65 -5.24
CA ASP A 80 -7.32 24.32 -4.73
C ASP A 80 -8.50 24.22 -5.72
N VAL A 81 -8.36 23.38 -6.76
CA VAL A 81 -9.40 23.11 -7.75
C VAL A 81 -9.81 21.64 -7.71
N VAL A 82 -11.11 21.39 -7.72
CA VAL A 82 -11.71 20.05 -7.87
C VAL A 82 -12.59 20.02 -9.11
N ILE A 83 -12.47 18.94 -9.88
CA ILE A 83 -13.26 18.71 -11.09
C ILE A 83 -14.35 17.66 -10.88
N GLY A 84 -14.31 16.93 -9.77
CA GLY A 84 -15.30 15.94 -9.40
C GLY A 84 -14.75 14.93 -8.42
N PHE A 85 -15.52 13.87 -8.20
CA PHE A 85 -15.24 12.80 -7.26
C PHE A 85 -15.29 11.46 -7.99
N SER A 86 -14.13 10.81 -8.13
CA SER A 86 -14.00 9.48 -8.73
C SER A 86 -14.27 8.39 -7.69
N HIS A 87 -14.34 7.14 -8.14
CA HIS A 87 -14.67 5.96 -7.32
C HIS A 87 -13.57 4.90 -7.30
N LEU A 88 -12.57 5.03 -8.17
CA LEU A 88 -11.38 4.21 -8.31
C LEU A 88 -10.16 5.13 -8.33
N ASN A 89 -9.22 4.94 -7.41
CA ASN A 89 -8.00 5.74 -7.29
C ASN A 89 -6.86 4.85 -6.78
N LEU A 90 -5.64 5.15 -7.20
CA LEU A 90 -4.43 4.45 -6.77
C LEU A 90 -3.80 5.14 -5.56
N SER A 91 -3.29 4.34 -4.61
CA SER A 91 -2.53 4.84 -3.47
C SER A 91 -1.04 4.65 -3.74
N GLY A 92 -0.33 5.74 -3.91
CA GLY A 92 1.12 5.75 -3.87
C GLY A 92 1.84 5.38 -5.15
N THR A 93 1.17 5.22 -6.29
CA THR A 93 1.83 4.72 -7.51
C THR A 93 2.59 5.81 -8.26
N GLY A 94 3.70 5.46 -8.91
CA GLY A 94 4.44 6.32 -9.84
C GLY A 94 3.86 6.41 -11.26
N ILE A 95 2.76 5.70 -11.54
CA ILE A 95 2.02 5.74 -12.81
C ILE A 95 0.54 5.99 -12.49
N GLY A 96 -0.07 6.95 -13.18
CA GLY A 96 -1.49 7.28 -13.01
C GLY A 96 -2.39 6.58 -14.02
N ASP A 97 -3.51 6.09 -13.51
CA ASP A 97 -4.63 5.47 -14.23
C ASP A 97 -5.89 5.60 -13.33
N LEU A 98 -6.98 4.93 -13.67
CA LEU A 98 -8.26 4.97 -12.96
C LEU A 98 -8.95 6.35 -13.04
N ALA A 99 -9.39 6.90 -11.90
CA ALA A 99 -10.31 8.04 -11.78
C ALA A 99 -11.73 7.79 -12.36
N ASP A 100 -12.11 6.53 -12.56
CA ASP A 100 -13.48 6.11 -12.84
C ASP A 100 -14.32 6.13 -11.56
N ILE A 101 -15.62 6.42 -11.54
CA ILE A 101 -16.47 7.16 -12.46
C ILE A 101 -16.62 8.56 -11.86
N LEU A 102 -16.44 9.63 -12.64
CA LEU A 102 -16.40 10.99 -12.10
C LEU A 102 -17.80 11.58 -11.90
N LEU A 103 -18.15 11.95 -10.67
CA LEU A 103 -19.37 12.67 -10.31
C LEU A 103 -19.05 14.09 -9.85
N MET A 104 -19.85 15.08 -10.25
CA MET A 104 -19.71 16.47 -9.77
C MET A 104 -21.08 17.11 -9.51
N PRO A 105 -21.41 17.46 -8.25
CA PRO A 105 -22.63 18.22 -7.97
C PRO A 105 -22.47 19.69 -8.38
N THR A 106 -23.50 20.25 -9.00
CA THR A 106 -23.53 21.65 -9.45
C THR A 106 -24.88 22.28 -9.16
N ASN A 107 -24.91 23.60 -8.99
CA ASN A 107 -26.15 24.37 -8.80
C ASN A 107 -26.60 25.14 -10.05
N LYS A 108 -26.06 24.78 -11.21
CA LYS A 108 -26.28 25.45 -12.49
C LYS A 108 -26.01 24.51 -13.66
N ALA A 109 -26.63 24.81 -14.81
CA ALA A 109 -26.33 24.18 -16.09
C ALA A 109 -24.86 24.37 -16.49
N ALA A 110 -24.24 23.32 -17.01
CA ALA A 110 -22.89 23.32 -17.58
C ALA A 110 -22.94 22.96 -19.06
N ASP A 111 -22.13 23.64 -19.89
CA ASP A 111 -22.03 23.31 -21.31
C ASP A 111 -21.04 22.16 -21.54
N LEU A 112 -21.57 20.93 -21.54
CA LEU A 112 -20.77 19.72 -21.74
C LEU A 112 -20.55 19.39 -23.23
N THR A 113 -20.89 20.29 -24.17
CA THR A 113 -20.48 20.15 -25.58
C THR A 113 -19.04 20.57 -25.81
N LEU A 114 -18.44 21.27 -24.83
CA LEU A 114 -17.04 21.67 -24.87
C LEU A 114 -16.14 20.44 -24.81
N ASN A 115 -15.10 20.43 -25.65
CA ASN A 115 -14.00 19.48 -25.59
C ASN A 115 -12.82 20.14 -24.85
N PRO A 116 -12.81 20.12 -23.50
CA PRO A 116 -11.79 20.79 -22.71
C PRO A 116 -10.41 20.21 -23.01
N THR A 117 -9.43 21.08 -23.26
CA THR A 117 -8.02 20.66 -23.45
C THR A 117 -7.20 20.77 -22.15
N SER A 118 -7.79 21.35 -21.09
CA SER A 118 -7.24 21.37 -19.74
C SER A 118 -8.37 21.42 -18.71
N ARG A 119 -8.08 21.05 -17.46
CA ARG A 119 -9.03 21.18 -16.35
C ARG A 119 -9.64 22.57 -16.23
N ASP A 120 -8.88 23.59 -16.62
CA ASP A 120 -9.30 24.97 -16.41
C ASP A 120 -10.43 25.41 -17.30
N SER A 121 -10.62 24.70 -18.41
CA SER A 121 -11.72 24.90 -19.36
C SER A 121 -12.98 24.11 -18.98
N LEU A 122 -12.97 23.32 -17.92
CA LEU A 122 -14.14 22.58 -17.46
C LEU A 122 -15.19 23.55 -16.89
N PRO A 123 -16.42 23.60 -17.44
CA PRO A 123 -17.44 24.58 -17.05
C PRO A 123 -18.04 24.31 -15.66
N TYR A 124 -17.77 23.15 -15.08
CA TYR A 124 -18.29 22.69 -13.79
C TYR A 124 -17.22 22.55 -12.70
N LYS A 125 -15.95 22.85 -12.98
CA LYS A 125 -14.91 22.83 -11.93
C LYS A 125 -15.29 23.75 -10.78
N SER A 126 -14.76 23.48 -9.60
CA SER A 126 -14.94 24.35 -8.43
C SER A 126 -13.61 24.60 -7.75
N SER A 127 -13.39 25.83 -7.30
CA SER A 127 -12.43 26.08 -6.23
C SER A 127 -12.89 25.50 -4.89
N TYR A 128 -11.94 25.16 -4.03
CA TYR A 128 -12.14 24.79 -2.63
C TYR A 128 -10.99 25.34 -1.76
N SER A 129 -11.08 25.15 -0.44
CA SER A 129 -10.02 25.48 0.51
C SER A 129 -9.86 24.35 1.52
N HIS A 130 -8.63 23.99 1.85
CA HIS A 130 -8.34 23.01 2.92
C HIS A 130 -8.91 23.42 4.29
N SER A 131 -9.23 24.71 4.49
CA SER A 131 -9.91 25.18 5.72
C SER A 131 -11.37 24.72 5.83
N LYS A 132 -11.98 24.29 4.72
CA LYS A 132 -13.34 23.73 4.63
C LYS A 132 -13.30 22.31 4.04
N GLU A 133 -12.21 21.61 4.28
CA GLU A 133 -11.96 20.24 3.87
C GLU A 133 -11.63 19.41 5.11
N THR A 134 -12.11 18.17 5.18
CA THR A 134 -11.84 17.26 6.29
C THR A 134 -11.85 15.82 5.81
N ALA A 135 -10.88 15.04 6.27
CA ALA A 135 -10.78 13.62 5.99
C ALA A 135 -10.54 12.83 7.29
N THR A 136 -11.17 11.68 7.40
CA THR A 136 -10.99 10.69 8.47
C THR A 136 -11.19 9.30 7.88
N PRO A 137 -10.70 8.21 8.49
CA PRO A 137 -10.84 6.87 7.91
C PRO A 137 -12.30 6.51 7.58
N GLY A 138 -12.59 6.33 6.28
CA GLY A 138 -13.93 6.03 5.78
C GLY A 138 -14.83 7.23 5.51
N TYR A 139 -14.32 8.46 5.61
CA TYR A 139 -15.10 9.68 5.39
C TYR A 139 -14.25 10.84 4.85
N TYR A 140 -14.79 11.55 3.86
CA TYR A 140 -14.20 12.78 3.32
C TYR A 140 -15.29 13.85 3.17
N GLN A 141 -14.93 15.12 3.36
CA GLN A 141 -15.80 16.27 3.13
C GLN A 141 -15.03 17.44 2.52
N VAL A 142 -15.66 18.15 1.60
CA VAL A 142 -15.18 19.43 1.05
C VAL A 142 -16.33 20.36 0.70
N PHE A 143 -16.11 21.67 0.85
CA PHE A 143 -17.05 22.70 0.39
C PHE A 143 -16.64 23.24 -0.99
N LEU A 144 -17.54 23.14 -1.96
CA LEU A 144 -17.37 23.65 -3.32
C LEU A 144 -17.77 25.13 -3.37
N GLU A 145 -16.79 26.04 -3.45
CA GLU A 145 -17.03 27.49 -3.39
C GLU A 145 -17.85 28.01 -4.58
N ASP A 146 -17.61 27.48 -5.79
CA ASP A 146 -18.23 28.00 -7.03
C ASP A 146 -19.67 27.53 -7.25
N HIS A 147 -20.10 26.50 -6.51
CA HIS A 147 -21.44 25.92 -6.55
C HIS A 147 -22.19 26.02 -5.22
N ASN A 148 -21.55 26.49 -4.15
CA ASN A 148 -22.09 26.53 -2.79
C ASN A 148 -22.65 25.18 -2.32
N VAL A 149 -21.91 24.10 -2.58
CA VAL A 149 -22.32 22.73 -2.22
C VAL A 149 -21.34 22.15 -1.21
N ASN A 150 -21.85 21.67 -0.08
CA ASN A 150 -21.07 20.81 0.80
C ASN A 150 -21.14 19.36 0.29
N VAL A 151 -20.00 18.75 0.04
CA VAL A 151 -19.89 17.36 -0.41
C VAL A 151 -19.34 16.50 0.71
N GLU A 152 -20.02 15.41 1.01
CA GLU A 152 -19.58 14.41 1.99
C GLU A 152 -19.61 13.02 1.35
N LEU A 153 -18.57 12.23 1.59
CA LEU A 153 -18.33 10.93 0.98
C LEU A 153 -18.09 9.88 2.05
N THR A 154 -18.65 8.68 1.86
CA THR A 154 -18.31 7.49 2.64
C THR A 154 -18.49 6.24 1.78
N THR A 155 -17.97 5.09 2.22
CA THR A 155 -18.03 3.85 1.44
C THR A 155 -18.35 2.63 2.29
N SER A 156 -18.98 1.67 1.63
CA SER A 156 -18.93 0.26 2.00
C SER A 156 -17.94 -0.46 1.08
N LYS A 157 -17.77 -1.79 1.25
CA LYS A 157 -16.81 -2.57 0.46
C LYS A 157 -16.93 -2.41 -1.06
N ARG A 158 -18.14 -2.23 -1.62
CA ARG A 158 -18.41 -2.16 -3.07
C ARG A 158 -19.42 -1.08 -3.49
N THR A 159 -19.74 -0.17 -2.58
CA THR A 159 -20.72 0.90 -2.84
C THR A 159 -20.34 2.16 -2.11
N ALA A 160 -20.24 3.24 -2.87
CA ALA A 160 -20.01 4.60 -2.43
C ALA A 160 -21.32 5.29 -2.07
N TYR A 161 -21.26 6.19 -1.11
CA TYR A 161 -22.38 7.01 -0.67
C TYR A 161 -21.93 8.46 -0.65
N HIS A 162 -22.71 9.32 -1.29
CA HIS A 162 -22.49 10.75 -1.37
C HIS A 162 -23.64 11.46 -0.69
N ARG A 163 -23.33 12.51 0.08
CA ARG A 163 -24.29 13.49 0.57
C ARG A 163 -23.88 14.86 0.05
N TYR A 164 -24.75 15.46 -0.77
CA TYR A 164 -24.59 16.80 -1.30
C TYR A 164 -25.59 17.72 -0.61
N THR A 165 -25.10 18.72 0.11
CA THR A 165 -25.95 19.75 0.72
C THR A 165 -25.82 21.04 -0.06
N PHE A 166 -26.86 21.37 -0.81
CA PHE A 166 -26.99 22.59 -1.57
C PHE A 166 -27.48 23.73 -0.68
N LYS A 167 -27.32 24.97 -1.15
CA LYS A 167 -28.05 26.10 -0.59
C LYS A 167 -29.55 25.92 -0.80
N GLU A 168 -30.35 26.43 0.14
CA GLU A 168 -31.81 26.38 0.04
C GLU A 168 -32.30 27.05 -1.26
N ASP A 169 -33.25 26.41 -1.94
CA ASP A 169 -33.82 26.79 -3.24
C ASP A 169 -32.86 26.85 -4.45
N ASP A 170 -31.57 26.49 -4.29
CA ASP A 170 -30.67 26.32 -5.44
C ASP A 170 -31.10 25.10 -6.28
N GLU A 171 -30.84 25.17 -7.59
CA GLU A 171 -31.01 24.02 -8.48
C GLU A 171 -30.11 22.88 -8.01
N GLN A 172 -30.65 21.67 -7.91
CA GLN A 172 -29.87 20.50 -7.56
C GLN A 172 -29.57 19.73 -8.84
N SER A 173 -28.29 19.64 -9.16
CA SER A 173 -27.83 18.93 -10.34
C SER A 173 -26.58 18.11 -10.04
N VAL A 174 -26.43 17.00 -10.77
CA VAL A 174 -25.22 16.18 -10.74
C VAL A 174 -24.78 15.91 -12.18
N ILE A 175 -23.48 16.09 -12.43
CA ILE A 175 -22.82 15.68 -13.66
C ILE A 175 -22.17 14.33 -13.42
N ILE A 176 -22.34 13.40 -14.37
CA ILE A 176 -21.56 12.17 -14.46
C ILE A 176 -20.74 12.25 -15.73
N ASN A 177 -19.42 12.18 -15.62
CA ASN A 177 -18.50 12.25 -16.76
C ASN A 177 -17.73 10.93 -16.91
N LEU A 178 -17.98 10.20 -17.99
CA LEU A 178 -17.29 8.95 -18.32
C LEU A 178 -16.09 9.18 -19.25
N GLY A 179 -15.99 10.36 -19.87
CA GLY A 179 -14.92 10.72 -20.79
C GLY A 179 -13.68 11.30 -20.12
N PHE A 180 -13.74 11.61 -18.81
CA PHE A 180 -12.58 12.08 -18.07
C PHE A 180 -11.48 11.01 -18.05
N ALA A 181 -10.24 11.46 -18.13
CA ALA A 181 -9.04 10.65 -18.09
C ALA A 181 -7.90 11.47 -17.47
N ILE A 182 -6.98 10.79 -16.79
CA ILE A 182 -5.80 11.36 -16.14
C ILE A 182 -4.56 10.58 -16.58
N ASN A 183 -3.43 11.27 -16.72
CA ASN A 183 -2.13 10.67 -17.02
C ASN A 183 -2.17 9.78 -18.27
N TRP A 184 -1.94 8.47 -18.14
CA TRP A 184 -1.86 7.53 -19.26
C TRP A 184 -3.21 6.90 -19.62
N ASP A 185 -4.26 7.13 -18.84
CA ASP A 185 -5.60 6.61 -19.10
C ASP A 185 -6.29 7.32 -20.28
N LYS A 186 -7.21 6.59 -20.92
CA LYS A 186 -8.03 7.08 -22.02
C LYS A 186 -9.30 6.25 -22.17
N ALA A 187 -10.46 6.90 -22.16
CA ALA A 187 -11.72 6.25 -22.52
C ALA A 187 -11.71 5.78 -23.99
N VAL A 188 -12.20 4.56 -24.23
CA VAL A 188 -12.35 3.97 -25.58
C VAL A 188 -13.78 3.64 -25.94
N ALA A 189 -14.64 3.40 -24.95
CA ALA A 189 -16.08 3.25 -25.12
C ALA A 189 -16.80 3.56 -23.82
N THR A 190 -17.91 4.25 -23.90
CA THR A 190 -18.72 4.71 -22.77
C THR A 190 -20.19 4.61 -23.12
N SER A 191 -21.02 4.32 -22.13
CA SER A 191 -22.48 4.31 -22.28
C SER A 191 -23.12 4.83 -21.00
N LEU A 192 -24.19 5.62 -21.17
CA LEU A 192 -25.02 6.16 -20.10
C LEU A 192 -26.49 5.89 -20.42
N LYS A 193 -27.22 5.39 -19.42
CA LYS A 193 -28.64 5.11 -19.51
C LYS A 193 -29.37 5.55 -18.26
N VAL A 194 -30.39 6.38 -18.44
CA VAL A 194 -31.38 6.68 -17.40
C VAL A 194 -32.39 5.53 -17.37
N GLU A 195 -32.35 4.68 -16.34
CA GLU A 195 -33.20 3.49 -16.24
C GLU A 195 -34.61 3.83 -15.74
N ASP A 196 -34.68 4.73 -14.77
CA ASP A 196 -35.92 5.25 -14.19
C ASP A 196 -35.67 6.65 -13.58
N ARG A 197 -36.69 7.19 -12.90
CA ARG A 197 -36.59 8.53 -12.28
C ARG A 197 -35.53 8.64 -11.17
N TYR A 198 -34.87 7.57 -10.74
CA TYR A 198 -33.89 7.61 -9.65
C TYR A 198 -32.55 6.96 -10.01
N THR A 199 -32.45 6.30 -11.16
CA THR A 199 -31.38 5.33 -11.42
C THR A 199 -30.74 5.58 -12.78
N ILE A 200 -29.41 5.69 -12.78
CA ILE A 200 -28.58 5.77 -13.97
C ILE A 200 -27.61 4.58 -13.95
N SER A 201 -27.42 3.93 -15.08
CA SER A 201 -26.45 2.85 -15.24
C SER A 201 -25.59 3.09 -16.48
N GLY A 202 -24.43 2.46 -16.53
CA GLY A 202 -23.58 2.56 -17.70
C GLY A 202 -22.29 1.79 -17.56
N TYR A 203 -21.37 2.05 -18.48
CA TYR A 203 -20.01 1.54 -18.43
C TYR A 203 -19.01 2.55 -18.97
N ARG A 204 -17.77 2.40 -18.50
CA ARG A 204 -16.58 3.02 -19.05
C ARG A 204 -15.58 1.91 -19.36
N HIS A 205 -15.21 1.82 -20.63
CA HIS A 205 -14.09 1.03 -21.08
C HIS A 205 -12.94 1.98 -21.40
N SER A 206 -11.74 1.64 -20.96
CA SER A 206 -10.57 2.48 -21.14
C SER A 206 -9.32 1.66 -21.47
N THR A 207 -8.28 2.38 -21.88
CA THR A 207 -6.93 1.85 -22.01
C THR A 207 -5.97 2.84 -21.38
N GLY A 208 -4.93 2.33 -20.74
CA GLY A 208 -3.86 3.12 -20.15
C GLY A 208 -2.75 2.21 -19.68
N TRP A 209 -2.37 2.36 -18.41
CA TRP A 209 -1.53 1.39 -17.72
C TRP A 209 -2.26 0.04 -17.61
N ALA A 210 -3.55 0.06 -17.25
CA ALA A 210 -4.46 -1.07 -17.45
C ALA A 210 -4.96 -1.11 -18.91
N GLN A 211 -4.52 -2.10 -19.67
CA GLN A 211 -5.01 -2.26 -21.04
C GLN A 211 -6.42 -2.89 -21.07
N ASN A 212 -7.34 -2.30 -21.86
CA ASN A 212 -8.71 -2.81 -22.01
C ASN A 212 -9.45 -2.97 -20.66
N GLN A 213 -9.34 -1.96 -19.81
CA GLN A 213 -10.10 -1.87 -18.56
C GLN A 213 -11.59 -1.75 -18.86
N LYS A 214 -12.43 -2.42 -18.05
CA LYS A 214 -13.89 -2.41 -18.18
C LYS A 214 -14.58 -2.19 -16.85
N VAL A 215 -15.15 -1.02 -16.65
CA VAL A 215 -15.87 -0.62 -15.44
C VAL A 215 -17.35 -0.48 -15.77
N PHE A 216 -18.19 -1.23 -15.06
CA PHE A 216 -19.65 -1.10 -15.10
C PHE A 216 -20.11 -0.42 -13.83
N PHE A 217 -21.14 0.42 -13.92
CA PHE A 217 -21.64 1.13 -12.74
C PHE A 217 -23.16 1.29 -12.72
N VAL A 218 -23.67 1.51 -11.51
CA VAL A 218 -25.03 2.01 -11.27
C VAL A 218 -24.94 3.12 -10.24
N ALA A 219 -25.62 4.24 -10.52
CA ALA A 219 -25.84 5.35 -9.62
C ALA A 219 -27.34 5.46 -9.31
N LYS A 220 -27.69 5.56 -8.02
CA LYS A 220 -29.06 5.83 -7.58
C LYS A 220 -29.10 7.11 -6.77
N PHE A 221 -30.17 7.90 -6.90
CA PHE A 221 -30.35 9.18 -6.21
C PHE A 221 -31.57 9.16 -5.29
N SER A 222 -31.55 9.95 -4.21
CA SER A 222 -32.66 10.04 -3.26
C SER A 222 -33.85 10.84 -3.79
N LYS A 223 -33.63 11.67 -4.82
CA LYS A 223 -34.65 12.51 -5.44
C LYS A 223 -34.94 12.07 -6.86
N PRO A 224 -36.18 12.26 -7.35
CA PRO A 224 -36.50 11.95 -8.72
C PRO A 224 -35.84 12.95 -9.67
N ILE A 225 -35.24 12.44 -10.73
CA ILE A 225 -34.79 13.16 -11.91
C ILE A 225 -36.03 13.78 -12.57
N ALA A 226 -35.96 15.09 -12.80
CA ALA A 226 -36.98 15.87 -13.48
C ALA A 226 -36.62 16.14 -14.94
N ASP A 227 -35.33 16.38 -15.19
CA ASP A 227 -34.78 16.66 -16.51
C ASP A 227 -33.33 16.16 -16.59
N TYR A 228 -32.84 15.90 -17.79
CA TYR A 228 -31.42 15.61 -18.01
C TYR A 228 -31.00 15.97 -19.43
N LYS A 229 -29.70 16.21 -19.60
CA LYS A 229 -29.07 16.33 -20.92
C LYS A 229 -27.94 15.32 -21.03
N LEU A 230 -28.04 14.45 -22.04
CA LEU A 230 -27.01 13.48 -22.36
C LEU A 230 -26.12 14.03 -23.47
N TYR A 231 -24.82 13.90 -23.29
CA TYR A 231 -23.79 14.36 -24.22
C TYR A 231 -22.95 13.16 -24.62
N VAL A 232 -22.85 12.88 -25.92
CA VAL A 232 -22.03 11.80 -26.45
C VAL A 232 -21.20 12.34 -27.60
N ASP A 233 -19.88 12.30 -27.47
CA ASP A 233 -18.91 12.77 -28.47
C ASP A 233 -19.20 14.21 -28.96
N GLY A 234 -19.57 15.09 -28.02
CA GLY A 234 -19.88 16.50 -28.26
C GLY A 234 -21.29 16.77 -28.83
N GLN A 235 -22.12 15.74 -29.02
CA GLN A 235 -23.51 15.86 -29.47
C GLN A 235 -24.49 15.70 -28.32
N VAL A 236 -25.62 16.42 -28.38
CA VAL A 236 -26.66 16.41 -27.34
C VAL A 236 -27.80 15.47 -27.73
N PHE A 237 -28.24 14.66 -26.78
CA PHE A 237 -29.37 13.74 -26.89
C PHE A 237 -30.35 13.97 -25.74
N GLU A 238 -31.65 13.93 -26.07
CA GLU A 238 -32.75 14.14 -25.11
C GLU A 238 -33.22 12.81 -24.49
N ASP A 239 -33.12 11.69 -25.20
CA ASP A 239 -33.47 10.36 -24.71
C ASP A 239 -32.69 9.25 -25.41
N GLY A 240 -32.81 8.02 -24.88
CA GLY A 240 -32.23 6.81 -25.47
C GLY A 240 -31.01 6.26 -24.73
N ASP A 241 -30.53 5.13 -25.23
CA ASP A 241 -29.29 4.49 -24.82
C ASP A 241 -28.26 4.77 -25.92
N HIS A 242 -27.21 5.50 -25.57
CA HIS A 242 -26.20 5.94 -26.53
C HIS A 242 -24.82 5.49 -26.07
N GLU A 243 -24.06 4.98 -27.04
CA GLU A 243 -22.66 4.61 -26.87
C GLU A 243 -21.78 5.57 -27.67
N GLY A 244 -20.66 5.97 -27.08
CA GLY A 244 -19.63 6.78 -27.72
C GLY A 244 -18.31 6.67 -26.99
N VAL A 245 -17.32 7.47 -27.38
CA VAL A 245 -16.00 7.45 -26.72
C VAL A 245 -16.03 8.31 -25.45
N GLN A 246 -16.74 9.44 -25.49
CA GLN A 246 -16.87 10.38 -24.39
C GLN A 246 -18.35 10.68 -24.12
N SER A 247 -18.91 9.99 -23.13
CA SER A 247 -20.28 10.24 -22.66
C SER A 247 -20.28 10.99 -21.34
N SER A 248 -21.14 12.00 -21.23
CA SER A 248 -21.44 12.68 -19.97
C SER A 248 -22.93 13.02 -19.88
N ILE A 249 -23.46 13.13 -18.67
CA ILE A 249 -24.85 13.51 -18.43
C ILE A 249 -24.90 14.53 -17.31
N GLN A 250 -25.71 15.57 -17.48
CA GLN A 250 -26.12 16.44 -16.39
C GLN A 250 -27.59 16.12 -16.05
N VAL A 251 -27.86 15.74 -14.81
CA VAL A 251 -29.22 15.47 -14.32
C VAL A 251 -29.68 16.56 -13.36
N VAL A 252 -30.92 17.01 -13.52
CA VAL A 252 -31.59 17.99 -12.66
C VAL A 252 -32.69 17.30 -11.87
N PHE A 253 -32.72 17.52 -10.56
CA PHE A 253 -33.68 16.88 -9.65
C PHE A 253 -34.96 17.70 -9.46
N ASP A 254 -36.05 17.01 -9.09
CA ASP A 254 -37.38 17.61 -8.94
C ASP A 254 -37.40 18.77 -7.93
N PRO A 255 -37.68 20.01 -8.36
CA PRO A 255 -37.65 21.20 -7.50
C PRO A 255 -38.79 21.23 -6.47
N ASN A 256 -39.75 20.30 -6.56
CA ASN A 256 -40.77 20.10 -5.54
C ASN A 256 -40.24 19.37 -4.30
N GLU A 257 -39.11 18.65 -4.42
CA GLU A 257 -38.42 18.03 -3.28
C GLU A 257 -37.56 19.08 -2.56
N LYS A 258 -38.15 19.73 -1.54
CA LYS A 258 -37.57 20.91 -0.88
C LYS A 258 -36.35 20.68 0.02
N SER A 259 -35.94 19.44 0.27
CA SER A 259 -34.73 19.16 1.05
C SER A 259 -33.51 19.80 0.39
N PRO A 260 -32.64 20.56 1.08
CA PRO A 260 -31.35 20.99 0.51
C PRO A 260 -30.38 19.82 0.29
N GLU A 261 -30.66 18.66 0.89
CA GLU A 261 -29.85 17.46 0.79
C GLU A 261 -30.27 16.57 -0.40
N LEU A 262 -29.29 16.15 -1.19
CA LEU A 262 -29.36 15.12 -2.21
C LEU A 262 -28.38 14.00 -1.85
N LEU A 263 -28.86 12.76 -1.82
CA LEU A 263 -28.03 11.58 -1.56
C LEU A 263 -27.85 10.80 -2.86
N ALA A 264 -26.64 10.29 -3.08
CA ALA A 264 -26.36 9.36 -4.17
C ALA A 264 -25.68 8.11 -3.62
N LYS A 265 -25.94 6.95 -4.25
CA LYS A 265 -25.14 5.73 -4.04
C LYS A 265 -24.67 5.19 -5.37
N VAL A 266 -23.39 4.80 -5.43
CA VAL A 266 -22.75 4.33 -6.66
C VAL A 266 -22.05 3.01 -6.38
N ALA A 267 -22.35 1.99 -7.18
CA ALA A 267 -21.68 0.69 -7.11
C ALA A 267 -21.02 0.38 -8.45
N LEU A 268 -19.86 -0.26 -8.38
CA LEU A 268 -19.07 -0.66 -9.55
C LEU A 268 -19.02 -2.19 -9.68
N SER A 269 -18.63 -2.65 -10.86
CA SER A 269 -18.28 -4.04 -11.16
C SER A 269 -17.29 -4.08 -12.33
N SER A 270 -16.40 -5.07 -12.34
CA SER A 270 -15.57 -5.38 -13.51
C SER A 270 -16.32 -6.23 -14.55
N VAL A 271 -17.52 -6.73 -14.23
CA VAL A 271 -18.21 -7.80 -14.95
C VAL A 271 -19.40 -7.26 -15.75
N SER A 272 -20.37 -6.62 -15.07
CA SER A 272 -21.64 -6.21 -15.68
C SER A 272 -22.40 -5.17 -14.84
N ILE A 273 -23.41 -4.55 -15.46
CA ILE A 273 -24.35 -3.67 -14.76
C ILE A 273 -25.15 -4.46 -13.71
N GLU A 274 -25.55 -5.70 -14.00
CA GLU A 274 -26.28 -6.57 -13.07
C GLU A 274 -25.47 -6.87 -11.81
N ASN A 275 -24.16 -7.11 -11.95
CA ASN A 275 -23.28 -7.31 -10.81
C ASN A 275 -23.11 -6.01 -10.01
N ALA A 276 -23.01 -4.85 -10.67
CA ALA A 276 -23.02 -3.56 -9.99
C ALA A 276 -24.35 -3.33 -9.21
N LYS A 277 -25.50 -3.75 -9.75
CA LYS A 277 -26.80 -3.74 -9.03
C LYS A 277 -26.79 -4.64 -7.81
N ASP A 278 -26.26 -5.87 -7.91
CA ASP A 278 -26.17 -6.77 -6.76
C ASP A 278 -25.18 -6.26 -5.69
N ASN A 279 -24.07 -5.66 -6.12
CA ASN A 279 -23.11 -4.99 -5.23
C ASN A 279 -23.78 -3.84 -4.46
N MET A 280 -24.58 -3.02 -5.14
CA MET A 280 -25.35 -1.93 -4.52
C MET A 280 -26.38 -2.44 -3.50
N GLY A 281 -26.98 -3.59 -3.77
CA GLY A 281 -28.01 -4.20 -2.93
C GLY A 281 -29.27 -3.34 -2.76
N THR A 282 -30.09 -3.70 -1.77
CA THR A 282 -31.41 -3.10 -1.51
C THR A 282 -31.42 -2.07 -0.38
N SER A 283 -30.27 -1.81 0.26
CA SER A 283 -30.16 -0.80 1.32
C SER A 283 -30.55 0.60 0.80
N GLY A 284 -31.14 1.39 1.69
CA GLY A 284 -31.47 2.80 1.43
C GLY A 284 -30.23 3.69 1.37
N PHE A 285 -30.43 4.99 1.51
CA PHE A 285 -29.39 6.02 1.44
C PHE A 285 -28.79 6.36 2.83
N ASP A 286 -28.69 5.40 3.75
CA ASP A 286 -28.32 5.67 5.15
C ASP A 286 -26.83 6.10 5.28
N PHE A 287 -26.52 7.37 4.96
CA PHE A 287 -25.16 7.91 4.93
C PHE A 287 -24.44 7.78 6.28
N ASP A 288 -25.05 8.31 7.35
CA ASP A 288 -24.43 8.31 8.68
C ASP A 288 -24.22 6.89 9.22
N LYS A 289 -25.11 5.96 8.86
CA LYS A 289 -24.98 4.55 9.22
C LYS A 289 -23.81 3.89 8.49
N THR A 290 -23.66 4.17 7.20
CA THR A 290 -22.52 3.68 6.41
C THR A 290 -21.21 4.28 6.92
N LYS A 291 -21.18 5.58 7.20
CA LYS A 291 -20.03 6.25 7.84
C LYS A 291 -19.64 5.59 9.16
N THR A 292 -20.60 5.40 10.06
CA THR A 292 -20.36 4.72 11.35
C THR A 292 -19.86 3.27 11.14
N ALA A 293 -20.37 2.58 10.12
CA ALA A 293 -19.91 1.23 9.79
C ALA A 293 -18.48 1.22 9.22
N ALA A 294 -18.11 2.20 8.40
CA ALA A 294 -16.76 2.39 7.89
C ALA A 294 -15.77 2.70 9.03
N GLU A 295 -16.12 3.63 9.91
CA GLU A 295 -15.34 3.95 11.13
C GLU A 295 -15.12 2.69 11.99
N LYS A 296 -16.16 1.87 12.18
CA LYS A 296 -16.04 0.62 12.93
C LYS A 296 -15.09 -0.39 12.25
N LEU A 297 -15.12 -0.48 10.92
CA LEU A 297 -14.20 -1.34 10.18
C LEU A 297 -12.75 -0.86 10.36
N TRP A 298 -12.51 0.45 10.28
CA TRP A 298 -11.21 1.04 10.52
C TRP A 298 -10.72 0.86 11.96
N ASN A 299 -11.57 1.08 12.96
CA ASN A 299 -11.24 0.78 14.35
C ASN A 299 -10.82 -0.67 14.56
N THR A 300 -11.52 -1.61 13.90
CA THR A 300 -11.16 -3.03 13.97
C THR A 300 -9.81 -3.32 13.30
N ALA A 301 -9.55 -2.70 12.16
CA ALA A 301 -8.31 -2.84 11.40
C ALA A 301 -7.08 -2.26 12.12
N LEU A 302 -7.22 -1.04 12.67
CA LEU A 302 -6.16 -0.33 13.39
C LEU A 302 -5.84 -0.98 14.74
N ALA A 303 -6.82 -1.66 15.36
CA ALA A 303 -6.62 -2.44 16.58
C ALA A 303 -5.71 -3.67 16.40
N SER A 304 -5.18 -3.93 15.19
CA SER A 304 -4.10 -4.91 15.00
C SER A 304 -2.81 -4.52 15.75
N PHE A 305 -2.63 -3.22 16.04
CA PHE A 305 -1.57 -2.70 16.89
C PHE A 305 -2.12 -1.75 17.96
N GLU A 306 -1.47 -1.77 19.13
CA GLU A 306 -1.66 -0.77 20.17
C GLU A 306 -0.30 -0.22 20.59
N VAL A 307 -0.05 1.06 20.31
CA VAL A 307 1.21 1.75 20.67
C VAL A 307 1.02 2.75 21.81
N GLU A 308 1.99 2.80 22.72
CA GLU A 308 2.05 3.76 23.83
C GLU A 308 3.29 4.66 23.66
N SER A 309 3.03 5.98 23.61
CA SER A 309 4.06 7.01 23.58
C SER A 309 3.50 8.34 24.10
N PRO A 310 4.31 9.14 24.82
CA PRO A 310 3.96 10.50 25.20
C PRO A 310 3.95 11.47 24.00
N THR A 311 4.48 11.07 22.84
CA THR A 311 4.58 11.92 21.65
C THR A 311 3.45 11.60 20.68
N ASP A 312 2.45 12.50 20.60
CA ASP A 312 1.28 12.30 19.71
C ASP A 312 1.66 12.20 18.23
N SER A 313 2.67 12.95 17.76
CA SER A 313 3.09 12.87 16.35
C SER A 313 3.58 11.48 15.95
N LEU A 314 4.22 10.71 16.85
CA LEU A 314 4.61 9.34 16.55
C LEU A 314 3.40 8.41 16.40
N LYS A 315 2.34 8.65 17.18
CA LYS A 315 1.07 7.90 17.06
C LYS A 315 0.35 8.26 15.76
N THR A 316 0.34 9.54 15.39
CA THR A 316 -0.22 10.00 14.11
C THR A 316 0.47 9.34 12.92
N ILE A 317 1.81 9.41 12.83
CA ILE A 317 2.55 8.78 11.72
C ILE A 317 2.29 7.27 11.70
N PHE A 318 2.34 6.61 12.86
CA PHE A 318 2.13 5.16 12.96
C PHE A 318 0.74 4.70 12.50
N TYR A 319 -0.32 5.31 13.02
CA TYR A 319 -1.68 4.88 12.68
C TYR A 319 -2.07 5.31 11.27
N THR A 320 -1.53 6.42 10.75
CA THR A 320 -1.69 6.76 9.33
C THR A 320 -0.96 5.77 8.42
N ALA A 321 0.27 5.39 8.75
CA ALA A 321 0.98 4.35 8.01
C ALA A 321 0.19 3.02 8.04
N LEU A 322 -0.28 2.59 9.22
CA LEU A 322 -1.12 1.38 9.34
C LEU A 322 -2.45 1.48 8.57
N TYR A 323 -3.00 2.69 8.40
CA TYR A 323 -4.13 2.95 7.52
C TYR A 323 -3.76 2.75 6.04
N HIS A 324 -2.65 3.31 5.58
CA HIS A 324 -2.17 3.18 4.20
C HIS A 324 -1.88 1.74 3.77
N THR A 325 -1.30 0.91 4.64
CA THR A 325 -1.08 -0.55 4.41
C THR A 325 -2.36 -1.35 4.18
N GLN A 326 -3.53 -0.73 4.34
CA GLN A 326 -4.81 -1.40 4.17
C GLN A 326 -5.68 -0.73 3.09
N LEU A 327 -5.09 0.15 2.27
CA LEU A 327 -5.76 0.75 1.10
C LEU A 327 -5.60 -0.10 -0.16
N ALA A 328 -4.51 -0.85 -0.26
CA ALA A 328 -4.23 -1.82 -1.31
C ALA A 328 -3.67 -3.13 -0.70
N PRO A 329 -3.80 -4.29 -1.36
CA PRO A 329 -4.60 -4.56 -2.56
C PRO A 329 -6.10 -4.32 -2.36
N VAL A 330 -6.82 -4.04 -3.44
CA VAL A 330 -8.25 -3.73 -3.44
C VAL A 330 -9.11 -4.96 -3.77
N THR A 331 -10.29 -5.04 -3.18
CA THR A 331 -11.27 -6.07 -3.56
C THR A 331 -11.66 -5.92 -5.03
N PHE A 332 -11.48 -6.97 -5.82
CA PHE A 332 -11.79 -6.96 -7.25
C PHE A 332 -13.03 -7.78 -7.61
N SER A 333 -13.26 -8.91 -6.92
CA SER A 333 -14.47 -9.70 -7.11
C SER A 333 -15.74 -8.98 -6.67
N ASP A 334 -16.81 -9.14 -7.45
CA ASP A 334 -18.16 -8.77 -7.08
C ASP A 334 -18.66 -9.59 -5.88
N LYS A 335 -19.81 -9.20 -5.32
CA LYS A 335 -20.42 -9.87 -4.17
C LYS A 335 -20.75 -11.35 -4.44
N ASN A 336 -21.07 -11.70 -5.67
CA ASN A 336 -21.31 -13.08 -6.11
C ASN A 336 -20.01 -13.87 -6.40
N GLY A 337 -18.84 -13.26 -6.18
CA GLY A 337 -17.52 -13.85 -6.42
C GLY A 337 -17.03 -13.72 -7.86
N GLN A 338 -17.81 -13.18 -8.79
CA GLN A 338 -17.37 -13.01 -10.18
C GLN A 338 -16.36 -11.89 -10.34
N PHE A 339 -15.43 -12.06 -11.27
CA PHE A 339 -14.49 -11.03 -11.71
C PHE A 339 -14.03 -11.29 -13.14
N ARG A 340 -13.47 -10.25 -13.77
CA ARG A 340 -13.01 -10.29 -15.17
C ARG A 340 -11.50 -10.52 -15.22
N MET A 341 -11.07 -11.48 -16.03
CA MET A 341 -9.66 -11.78 -16.27
C MET A 341 -9.05 -10.91 -17.37
N GLU A 342 -7.72 -10.98 -17.53
CA GLU A 342 -6.99 -10.29 -18.59
C GLU A 342 -7.53 -10.58 -20.00
N ASN A 343 -7.86 -11.85 -20.28
CA ASN A 343 -8.45 -12.29 -21.55
C ASN A 343 -9.97 -12.06 -21.67
N ASP A 344 -10.55 -11.22 -20.81
CA ASP A 344 -11.98 -10.88 -20.71
C ASP A 344 -12.92 -12.03 -20.32
N SER A 345 -12.40 -13.23 -20.04
CA SER A 345 -13.22 -14.30 -19.45
C SER A 345 -13.70 -13.90 -18.06
N ILE A 346 -14.90 -14.37 -17.70
CA ILE A 346 -15.48 -14.17 -16.37
C ILE A 346 -15.29 -15.46 -15.58
N VAL A 347 -14.60 -15.35 -14.45
CA VAL A 347 -14.40 -16.46 -13.52
C VAL A 347 -15.09 -16.14 -12.20
N THR A 348 -15.25 -17.15 -11.34
CA THR A 348 -15.86 -16.98 -10.02
C THR A 348 -14.87 -17.46 -8.97
N ALA A 349 -14.49 -16.57 -8.06
CA ALA A 349 -13.72 -16.89 -6.88
C ALA A 349 -14.55 -17.83 -5.99
N LYS A 350 -14.03 -19.04 -5.75
CA LYS A 350 -14.68 -20.05 -4.92
C LYS A 350 -13.96 -20.10 -3.58
N ASP A 351 -14.66 -19.71 -2.52
CA ASP A 351 -14.13 -19.71 -1.15
C ASP A 351 -12.96 -18.74 -0.89
N TYR A 352 -12.76 -17.74 -1.76
CA TYR A 352 -11.82 -16.62 -1.57
C TYR A 352 -12.39 -15.32 -2.16
N THR A 353 -11.84 -14.17 -1.76
CA THR A 353 -12.09 -12.87 -2.43
C THR A 353 -10.99 -12.62 -3.47
N ALA A 354 -11.33 -12.38 -4.73
CA ALA A 354 -10.32 -11.94 -5.70
C ALA A 354 -9.86 -10.50 -5.42
N TYR A 355 -8.55 -10.26 -5.44
CA TYR A 355 -7.92 -8.95 -5.25
C TYR A 355 -7.23 -8.44 -6.52
N SER A 356 -7.21 -7.13 -6.67
CA SER A 356 -6.39 -6.44 -7.65
C SER A 356 -5.72 -5.21 -7.03
N THR A 357 -4.92 -4.55 -7.86
CA THR A 357 -3.75 -3.76 -7.53
C THR A 357 -2.76 -4.56 -6.68
N LEU A 358 -2.02 -5.45 -7.36
CA LEU A 358 -0.91 -6.22 -6.78
C LEU A 358 0.41 -5.56 -7.20
N SER A 359 0.95 -4.62 -6.41
CA SER A 359 2.22 -3.91 -6.67
C SER A 359 3.42 -4.73 -6.18
N LEU A 360 3.72 -5.85 -6.82
CA LEU A 360 4.53 -6.89 -6.17
C LEU A 360 6.03 -6.60 -6.12
N TRP A 361 6.56 -5.69 -6.93
CA TRP A 361 7.95 -5.28 -6.83
C TRP A 361 8.24 -4.51 -5.53
N ASP A 362 7.24 -3.80 -5.02
CA ASP A 362 7.33 -3.05 -3.77
C ASP A 362 6.91 -3.92 -2.60
N THR A 363 5.66 -4.39 -2.68
CA THR A 363 4.92 -4.91 -1.54
C THR A 363 5.43 -6.26 -1.04
N PHE A 364 6.25 -7.01 -1.78
CA PHE A 364 6.85 -8.24 -1.25
C PHE A 364 7.84 -7.96 -0.10
N ARG A 365 8.36 -6.73 -0.01
CA ARG A 365 9.49 -6.35 0.87
C ARG A 365 9.06 -6.17 2.31
N ALA A 366 7.96 -5.45 2.56
CA ALA A 366 7.45 -5.20 3.91
C ALA A 366 5.93 -5.30 4.05
N GLU A 367 5.17 -4.90 3.02
CA GLU A 367 3.71 -4.93 3.04
C GLU A 367 3.14 -6.36 3.20
N HIS A 368 3.45 -7.28 2.28
CA HIS A 368 3.01 -8.68 2.41
C HIS A 368 3.51 -9.34 3.71
N PRO A 369 4.77 -9.12 4.15
CA PRO A 369 5.21 -9.53 5.48
C PRO A 369 4.37 -9.01 6.65
N LEU A 370 3.93 -7.75 6.61
CA LEU A 370 3.02 -7.18 7.59
C LEU A 370 1.65 -7.87 7.52
N LEU A 371 1.10 -8.06 6.31
CA LEU A 371 -0.18 -8.72 6.09
C LEU A 371 -0.19 -10.17 6.61
N THR A 372 0.94 -10.87 6.60
CA THR A 372 1.02 -12.21 7.24
C THR A 372 0.74 -12.19 8.75
N ILE A 373 0.92 -11.03 9.41
CA ILE A 373 0.59 -10.82 10.83
C ILE A 373 -0.85 -10.35 10.98
N ILE A 374 -1.23 -9.29 10.27
CA ILE A 374 -2.48 -8.55 10.54
C ILE A 374 -3.68 -9.05 9.73
N ALA A 375 -3.45 -9.73 8.61
CA ALA A 375 -4.50 -10.15 7.67
C ALA A 375 -4.21 -11.49 6.95
N PRO A 376 -3.82 -12.58 7.65
CA PRO A 376 -3.37 -13.83 7.01
C PRO A 376 -4.43 -14.51 6.12
N ASP A 377 -5.72 -14.36 6.44
CA ASP A 377 -6.80 -14.87 5.59
C ASP A 377 -6.81 -14.16 4.22
N ARG A 378 -6.54 -12.85 4.20
CA ARG A 378 -6.43 -12.08 2.95
C ARG A 378 -5.19 -12.44 2.17
N VAL A 379 -4.08 -12.78 2.82
CA VAL A 379 -2.88 -13.30 2.14
C VAL A 379 -3.20 -14.59 1.38
N SER A 380 -4.02 -15.48 1.95
CA SER A 380 -4.48 -16.68 1.22
C SER A 380 -5.30 -16.31 -0.02
N ASP A 381 -6.22 -15.36 0.12
CA ASP A 381 -7.03 -14.87 -0.99
C ASP A 381 -6.18 -14.19 -2.10
N MET A 382 -5.15 -13.43 -1.71
CA MET A 382 -4.19 -12.80 -2.63
C MET A 382 -3.41 -13.85 -3.40
N VAL A 383 -2.92 -14.91 -2.75
CA VAL A 383 -2.27 -16.03 -3.43
C VAL A 383 -3.23 -16.73 -4.40
N ASN A 384 -4.47 -17.00 -3.99
CA ASN A 384 -5.47 -17.58 -4.90
C ASN A 384 -5.79 -16.65 -6.09
N SER A 385 -5.73 -15.33 -5.90
CA SER A 385 -5.85 -14.35 -6.98
C SER A 385 -4.68 -14.44 -7.96
N MET A 386 -3.44 -14.53 -7.45
CA MET A 386 -2.24 -14.73 -8.28
C MET A 386 -2.32 -16.02 -9.09
N LEU A 387 -2.79 -17.11 -8.47
CA LEU A 387 -3.01 -18.39 -9.17
C LEU A 387 -4.11 -18.29 -10.22
N ALA A 388 -5.17 -17.50 -9.99
CA ALA A 388 -6.18 -17.25 -11.01
C ALA A 388 -5.60 -16.48 -12.21
N TYR A 389 -4.78 -15.46 -11.97
CA TYR A 389 -4.11 -14.71 -13.04
C TYR A 389 -3.13 -15.59 -13.83
N TYR A 390 -2.40 -16.48 -13.15
CA TYR A 390 -1.52 -17.46 -13.77
C TYR A 390 -2.21 -18.30 -14.84
N GLU A 391 -3.46 -18.74 -14.61
CA GLU A 391 -4.19 -19.60 -15.57
C GLU A 391 -4.44 -18.96 -16.94
N VAL A 392 -4.27 -17.63 -17.09
CA VAL A 392 -4.50 -16.95 -18.36
C VAL A 392 -3.28 -17.03 -19.28
N ARG A 393 -2.07 -16.95 -18.71
CA ARG A 393 -0.82 -16.82 -19.48
C ARG A 393 0.23 -17.88 -19.17
N ASP A 394 -0.01 -18.75 -18.18
CA ASP A 394 0.99 -19.64 -17.58
C ASP A 394 2.18 -18.87 -16.96
N ILE A 395 1.93 -17.62 -16.50
CA ILE A 395 2.91 -16.73 -15.86
C ILE A 395 2.27 -16.13 -14.63
N LEU A 396 2.93 -16.21 -13.46
CA LEU A 396 2.49 -15.50 -12.27
C LEU A 396 2.52 -13.99 -12.50
N PRO A 397 1.59 -13.23 -11.89
CA PRO A 397 1.52 -11.81 -12.12
C PRO A 397 2.77 -11.08 -11.60
N VAL A 398 3.10 -9.98 -12.26
CA VAL A 398 4.18 -9.08 -11.84
C VAL A 398 3.56 -7.82 -11.24
N TRP A 399 2.65 -7.17 -11.95
CA TRP A 399 1.87 -6.06 -11.41
C TRP A 399 0.50 -6.02 -12.06
N THR A 400 -0.53 -6.23 -11.26
CA THR A 400 -1.91 -6.29 -11.79
C THR A 400 -2.69 -5.04 -11.49
N LEU A 401 -3.25 -4.40 -12.52
CA LEU A 401 -4.18 -3.27 -12.39
C LEU A 401 -5.55 -3.66 -12.91
N TYR A 402 -6.58 -3.61 -12.05
CA TYR A 402 -7.96 -3.91 -12.42
C TYR A 402 -8.11 -5.24 -13.19
N GLY A 403 -7.37 -6.27 -12.76
CA GLY A 403 -7.33 -7.61 -13.37
C GLY A 403 -6.50 -7.74 -14.66
N LYS A 404 -5.73 -6.70 -15.03
CA LYS A 404 -4.83 -6.68 -16.20
C LYS A 404 -3.38 -6.68 -15.75
N GLU A 405 -2.54 -7.49 -16.40
CA GLU A 405 -1.09 -7.45 -16.19
C GLU A 405 -0.49 -6.21 -16.86
N THR A 406 0.36 -5.49 -16.15
CA THR A 406 1.02 -4.28 -16.65
C THR A 406 2.51 -4.47 -16.94
N ASN A 407 3.10 -5.55 -16.43
CA ASN A 407 4.52 -5.89 -16.49
C ASN A 407 5.47 -4.90 -15.78
N THR A 408 4.92 -3.92 -15.06
CA THR A 408 5.63 -3.11 -14.07
C THR A 408 6.02 -4.02 -12.89
N MET A 409 7.12 -3.90 -12.16
CA MET A 409 8.46 -3.53 -12.60
C MET A 409 9.23 -4.80 -13.03
N THR A 410 10.45 -5.02 -12.53
CA THR A 410 11.29 -6.19 -12.79
C THR A 410 10.94 -7.38 -11.87
N GLY A 411 11.64 -8.51 -12.01
CA GLY A 411 11.42 -9.70 -11.17
C GLY A 411 10.11 -10.44 -11.43
N TYR A 412 9.87 -11.49 -10.65
CA TYR A 412 8.60 -12.23 -10.56
C TYR A 412 8.16 -12.37 -9.09
N HIS A 413 7.93 -11.23 -8.45
CA HIS A 413 7.80 -11.14 -6.99
C HIS A 413 6.48 -11.66 -6.40
N SER A 414 5.58 -12.23 -7.22
CA SER A 414 4.56 -13.17 -6.73
C SER A 414 5.19 -14.35 -5.98
N ILE A 415 6.36 -14.80 -6.43
CA ILE A 415 7.07 -15.97 -5.91
C ILE A 415 7.43 -15.81 -4.41
N PRO A 416 8.19 -14.77 -3.97
CA PRO A 416 8.49 -14.57 -2.56
C PRO A 416 7.24 -14.45 -1.69
N VAL A 417 6.17 -13.80 -2.16
CA VAL A 417 4.89 -13.70 -1.41
C VAL A 417 4.29 -15.08 -1.14
N ILE A 418 4.22 -15.95 -2.17
CA ILE A 418 3.70 -17.32 -2.04
C ILE A 418 4.54 -18.13 -1.05
N VAL A 419 5.87 -18.05 -1.18
CA VAL A 419 6.81 -18.83 -0.35
C VAL A 419 6.78 -18.39 1.10
N GLU A 420 6.71 -17.08 1.33
CA GLU A 420 6.55 -16.50 2.67
C GLU A 420 5.25 -17.01 3.33
N ALA A 421 4.12 -16.88 2.63
CA ALA A 421 2.83 -17.35 3.12
C ALA A 421 2.91 -18.84 3.52
N TYR A 422 3.49 -19.67 2.64
CA TYR A 422 3.69 -21.09 2.93
C TYR A 422 4.63 -21.30 4.14
N LYS A 423 5.78 -20.64 4.23
CA LYS A 423 6.70 -20.82 5.37
C LYS A 423 6.09 -20.37 6.70
N LYS A 424 5.24 -19.35 6.70
CA LYS A 424 4.56 -18.84 7.90
C LYS A 424 3.29 -19.60 8.30
N GLY A 425 2.98 -20.70 7.62
CA GLY A 425 1.86 -21.57 7.99
C GLY A 425 0.51 -21.17 7.38
N ILE A 426 0.48 -20.20 6.46
CA ILE A 426 -0.72 -19.82 5.72
C ILE A 426 -0.95 -20.89 4.63
N ARG A 427 -2.13 -21.53 4.64
CA ARG A 427 -2.45 -22.73 3.83
C ARG A 427 -3.76 -22.65 3.08
N GLY A 428 -4.37 -21.47 2.96
CA GLY A 428 -5.65 -21.29 2.25
C GLY A 428 -5.56 -21.40 0.72
N PHE A 429 -4.50 -22.01 0.18
CA PHE A 429 -4.23 -22.18 -1.24
C PHE A 429 -3.56 -23.53 -1.50
N ASP A 430 -3.63 -24.02 -2.75
CA ASP A 430 -2.99 -25.27 -3.17
C ASP A 430 -1.48 -25.07 -3.35
N ALA A 431 -0.70 -25.63 -2.43
CA ALA A 431 0.75 -25.48 -2.41
C ALA A 431 1.47 -26.17 -3.57
N GLU A 432 0.96 -27.31 -4.05
CA GLU A 432 1.55 -28.02 -5.19
C GLU A 432 1.28 -27.23 -6.47
N ARG A 433 0.04 -26.76 -6.66
CA ARG A 433 -0.30 -25.89 -7.80
C ARG A 433 0.50 -24.59 -7.78
N ALA A 434 0.65 -23.97 -6.62
CA ALA A 434 1.44 -22.75 -6.48
C ALA A 434 2.91 -22.99 -6.85
N TYR A 435 3.48 -24.11 -6.41
CA TYR A 435 4.82 -24.50 -6.80
C TYR A 435 4.97 -24.71 -8.31
N GLU A 436 4.04 -25.41 -8.96
CA GLU A 436 4.07 -25.58 -10.42
C GLU A 436 3.99 -24.23 -11.14
N ALA A 437 3.15 -23.30 -10.67
CA ALA A 437 3.08 -21.95 -11.23
C ALA A 437 4.41 -21.17 -11.09
N MET A 438 5.06 -21.26 -9.94
CA MET A 438 6.38 -20.65 -9.69
C MET A 438 7.44 -21.23 -10.63
N LYS A 439 7.49 -22.57 -10.74
CA LYS A 439 8.44 -23.27 -11.60
C LYS A 439 8.23 -22.92 -13.07
N THR A 440 6.99 -22.95 -13.57
CA THR A 440 6.66 -22.59 -14.95
C THR A 440 7.09 -21.17 -15.26
N THR A 441 6.77 -20.23 -14.37
CA THR A 441 7.18 -18.81 -14.49
C THR A 441 8.70 -18.67 -14.60
N MET A 442 9.48 -19.32 -13.73
CA MET A 442 10.96 -19.18 -13.76
C MET A 442 11.66 -20.00 -14.85
N MET A 443 10.91 -20.78 -15.63
CA MET A 443 11.43 -21.64 -16.70
C MET A 443 11.07 -21.14 -18.10
N GLN A 444 10.30 -20.06 -18.24
CA GLN A 444 9.99 -19.44 -19.54
C GLN A 444 11.18 -18.66 -20.14
N ASP A 445 10.97 -18.08 -21.32
CA ASP A 445 11.99 -17.33 -22.06
C ASP A 445 11.76 -15.81 -22.08
N GLU A 446 10.64 -15.34 -21.53
CA GLU A 446 10.25 -13.93 -21.51
C GLU A 446 11.01 -13.11 -20.44
N ARG A 447 11.01 -11.79 -20.60
CA ARG A 447 11.60 -10.80 -19.66
C ARG A 447 13.04 -11.12 -19.25
N GLY A 448 13.85 -11.62 -20.20
CA GLY A 448 15.28 -11.90 -19.99
C GLY A 448 15.60 -13.27 -19.36
N LEU A 449 14.61 -14.10 -19.03
CA LEU A 449 14.87 -15.45 -18.49
C LEU A 449 15.61 -16.35 -19.49
N ASN A 450 15.41 -16.15 -20.80
CA ASN A 450 16.20 -16.81 -21.84
C ASN A 450 17.72 -16.53 -21.70
N HIS A 451 18.10 -15.28 -21.45
CA HIS A 451 19.48 -14.86 -21.24
C HIS A 451 20.00 -15.37 -19.90
N TYR A 452 19.23 -15.17 -18.84
CA TYR A 452 19.56 -15.63 -17.50
C TYR A 452 19.84 -17.14 -17.45
N LYS A 453 18.95 -17.98 -18.00
CA LYS A 453 19.15 -19.45 -18.06
C LYS A 453 20.37 -19.85 -18.91
N LYS A 454 20.68 -19.09 -19.97
CA LYS A 454 21.79 -19.42 -20.89
C LYS A 454 23.16 -19.05 -20.31
N TYR A 455 23.28 -17.90 -19.65
CA TYR A 455 24.56 -17.34 -19.21
C TYR A 455 24.79 -17.43 -17.70
N GLY A 456 23.76 -17.71 -16.90
CA GLY A 456 23.77 -17.64 -15.43
C GLY A 456 23.56 -16.24 -14.87
N TYR A 457 23.45 -15.24 -15.74
CA TYR A 457 23.14 -13.82 -15.47
C TYR A 457 22.61 -13.21 -16.77
N ILE A 458 22.14 -11.97 -16.73
CA ILE A 458 21.73 -11.22 -17.93
C ILE A 458 22.91 -10.34 -18.37
N PRO A 459 23.48 -10.54 -19.57
CA PRO A 459 24.53 -9.66 -20.06
C PRO A 459 24.00 -8.26 -20.38
N TYR A 460 24.75 -7.22 -20.00
CA TYR A 460 24.31 -5.80 -20.14
C TYR A 460 24.00 -5.38 -21.57
N SER A 461 24.61 -6.04 -22.56
CA SER A 461 24.40 -5.73 -23.98
C SER A 461 23.16 -6.40 -24.58
N LEU A 462 22.43 -7.23 -23.82
CA LEU A 462 21.28 -8.00 -24.31
C LEU A 462 19.95 -7.52 -23.73
N LEU A 463 19.96 -6.89 -22.56
CA LEU A 463 18.78 -6.30 -21.92
C LEU A 463 19.26 -5.18 -20.98
N ASP A 464 18.59 -4.04 -21.01
CA ASP A 464 18.76 -3.00 -19.99
C ASP A 464 18.33 -3.51 -18.60
N GLU A 465 18.68 -2.80 -17.54
CA GLU A 465 18.37 -3.16 -16.16
C GLU A 465 19.01 -4.52 -15.75
N SER A 466 20.07 -4.92 -16.46
CA SER A 466 20.64 -6.27 -16.42
C SER A 466 21.10 -6.72 -15.05
N VAL A 467 21.64 -5.80 -14.24
CA VAL A 467 22.13 -6.11 -12.89
C VAL A 467 20.95 -6.30 -11.95
N THR A 468 20.00 -5.35 -11.91
CA THR A 468 18.82 -5.44 -11.04
C THR A 468 18.03 -6.72 -11.34
N ILE A 469 17.70 -6.98 -12.60
CA ILE A 469 16.92 -8.17 -12.97
C ILE A 469 17.66 -9.45 -12.58
N THR A 470 18.98 -9.52 -12.76
CA THR A 470 19.76 -10.71 -12.36
C THR A 470 19.74 -10.92 -10.84
N LEU A 471 19.86 -9.85 -10.04
CA LEU A 471 19.84 -9.93 -8.58
C LEU A 471 18.46 -10.36 -8.07
N GLU A 472 17.39 -9.82 -8.67
CA GLU A 472 16.01 -10.17 -8.34
C GLU A 472 15.67 -11.61 -8.71
N TYR A 473 16.04 -12.06 -9.92
CA TYR A 473 15.85 -13.46 -10.31
C TYR A 473 16.65 -14.43 -9.45
N ALA A 474 17.83 -14.03 -8.96
CA ALA A 474 18.59 -14.85 -8.02
C ALA A 474 17.83 -15.05 -6.69
N TYR A 475 17.15 -14.01 -6.20
CA TYR A 475 16.31 -14.08 -5.01
C TYR A 475 15.01 -14.87 -5.25
N ASP A 476 14.34 -14.64 -6.38
CA ASP A 476 13.13 -15.39 -6.75
C ASP A 476 13.45 -16.89 -6.92
N ASP A 477 14.58 -17.25 -7.55
CA ASP A 477 15.06 -18.64 -7.65
C ASP A 477 15.33 -19.25 -6.26
N TRP A 478 15.92 -18.49 -5.34
CA TRP A 478 16.08 -18.97 -3.96
C TRP A 478 14.72 -19.28 -3.31
N CYS A 479 13.71 -18.43 -3.54
CA CYS A 479 12.35 -18.69 -3.06
C CYS A 479 11.77 -19.98 -3.67
N VAL A 480 11.92 -20.20 -4.98
CA VAL A 480 11.49 -21.46 -5.63
C VAL A 480 12.21 -22.66 -5.04
N ALA A 481 13.52 -22.58 -4.81
CA ALA A 481 14.30 -23.64 -4.19
C ALA A 481 13.76 -23.98 -2.80
N GLU A 482 13.50 -22.96 -1.97
CA GLU A 482 12.98 -23.15 -0.62
C GLU A 482 11.58 -23.80 -0.60
N MET A 483 10.71 -23.46 -1.56
CA MET A 483 9.43 -24.13 -1.74
C MET A 483 9.59 -25.58 -2.20
N ALA A 484 10.47 -25.83 -3.18
CA ALA A 484 10.77 -27.17 -3.68
C ALA A 484 11.24 -28.07 -2.53
N LYS A 485 12.14 -27.57 -1.68
CA LYS A 485 12.63 -28.26 -0.49
C LYS A 485 11.49 -28.57 0.48
N ALA A 486 10.61 -27.60 0.75
CA ALA A 486 9.50 -27.78 1.67
C ALA A 486 8.44 -28.79 1.17
N LEU A 487 8.37 -29.02 -0.15
CA LEU A 487 7.52 -30.03 -0.79
C LEU A 487 8.26 -31.34 -1.13
N GLY A 488 9.54 -31.47 -0.78
CA GLY A 488 10.32 -32.69 -1.03
C GLY A 488 10.76 -32.90 -2.49
N LYS A 489 10.84 -31.83 -3.28
CA LYS A 489 11.26 -31.84 -4.70
C LYS A 489 12.77 -31.57 -4.82
N GLU A 490 13.58 -32.55 -4.43
CA GLU A 490 15.03 -32.40 -4.24
C GLU A 490 15.80 -31.98 -5.51
N GLU A 491 15.46 -32.52 -6.69
CA GLU A 491 16.12 -32.15 -7.95
C GLU A 491 15.91 -30.67 -8.29
N ASP A 492 14.68 -30.18 -8.13
CA ASP A 492 14.35 -28.78 -8.36
C ASP A 492 14.97 -27.87 -7.29
N TYR A 493 15.01 -28.30 -6.02
CA TYR A 493 15.72 -27.57 -4.97
C TYR A 493 17.19 -27.35 -5.34
N GLN A 494 17.88 -28.38 -5.80
CA GLN A 494 19.29 -28.27 -6.21
C GLN A 494 19.45 -27.35 -7.42
N TYR A 495 18.58 -27.49 -8.43
CA TYR A 495 18.62 -26.68 -9.65
C TYR A 495 18.43 -25.18 -9.36
N PHE A 496 17.37 -24.82 -8.64
CA PHE A 496 17.08 -23.42 -8.30
C PHE A 496 18.06 -22.86 -7.25
N SER A 497 18.58 -23.69 -6.34
CA SER A 497 19.65 -23.28 -5.43
C SER A 497 20.93 -22.88 -6.17
N GLU A 498 21.28 -23.56 -7.26
CA GLU A 498 22.44 -23.18 -8.06
C GLU A 498 22.20 -21.86 -8.80
N ARG A 499 21.02 -21.70 -9.42
CA ARG A 499 20.66 -20.45 -10.10
C ARG A 499 20.63 -19.25 -9.14
N SER A 500 20.18 -19.45 -7.89
CA SER A 500 20.16 -18.38 -6.88
C SER A 500 21.54 -17.77 -6.56
N LYS A 501 22.63 -18.37 -7.02
CA LYS A 501 23.99 -17.85 -6.90
C LYS A 501 24.38 -16.86 -8.01
N ALA A 502 23.46 -16.52 -8.92
CA ALA A 502 23.72 -15.65 -10.06
C ALA A 502 24.34 -14.29 -9.70
N TYR A 503 24.02 -13.75 -8.53
CA TYR A 503 24.62 -12.50 -8.00
C TYR A 503 26.16 -12.55 -7.97
N GLN A 504 26.76 -13.73 -7.81
CA GLN A 504 28.22 -13.89 -7.77
C GLN A 504 28.87 -13.60 -9.12
N HIS A 505 28.14 -13.73 -10.24
CA HIS A 505 28.67 -13.38 -11.56
C HIS A 505 28.90 -11.87 -11.69
N LEU A 506 28.09 -11.05 -11.02
CA LEU A 506 28.08 -9.61 -11.17
C LEU A 506 29.00 -8.87 -10.21
N PHE A 507 29.49 -9.53 -9.16
CA PHE A 507 30.37 -8.89 -8.18
C PHE A 507 31.76 -8.62 -8.76
N ASP A 508 32.09 -7.33 -8.91
CA ASP A 508 33.41 -6.87 -9.31
C ASP A 508 34.29 -6.60 -8.08
N ASN A 509 35.26 -7.48 -7.84
CA ASN A 509 36.16 -7.39 -6.69
C ASN A 509 37.00 -6.10 -6.64
N GLU A 510 37.23 -5.43 -7.79
CA GLU A 510 38.01 -4.20 -7.83
C GLU A 510 37.20 -2.99 -7.37
N SER A 511 35.96 -2.84 -7.87
CA SER A 511 35.08 -1.73 -7.49
C SER A 511 34.26 -1.99 -6.21
N GLY A 512 34.04 -3.25 -5.86
CA GLY A 512 33.19 -3.66 -4.75
C GLY A 512 31.69 -3.45 -5.01
N PHE A 513 31.26 -3.41 -6.28
CA PHE A 513 29.86 -3.30 -6.69
C PHE A 513 29.42 -4.48 -7.55
N MET A 514 28.11 -4.67 -7.65
CA MET A 514 27.52 -5.50 -8.70
C MET A 514 27.51 -4.70 -10.00
N ARG A 515 28.15 -5.20 -11.07
CA ARG A 515 28.31 -4.48 -12.34
C ARG A 515 27.81 -5.30 -13.53
N GLY A 516 27.29 -4.61 -14.54
CA GLY A 516 26.88 -5.22 -15.80
C GLY A 516 28.02 -6.01 -16.42
N LYS A 517 27.77 -7.25 -16.84
CA LYS A 517 28.79 -8.18 -17.34
C LYS A 517 28.57 -8.55 -18.80
N SER A 518 29.64 -8.65 -19.58
CA SER A 518 29.53 -8.92 -21.02
C SER A 518 29.13 -10.36 -21.32
N VAL A 519 28.64 -10.61 -22.54
CA VAL A 519 28.24 -11.96 -23.00
C VAL A 519 29.35 -13.01 -22.87
N ALA A 520 30.61 -12.60 -23.02
CA ALA A 520 31.76 -13.48 -22.87
C ALA A 520 32.15 -13.76 -21.40
N GLY A 521 31.54 -13.05 -20.45
CA GLY A 521 31.77 -13.21 -19.01
C GLY A 521 33.13 -12.71 -18.52
N ASN A 522 33.88 -11.98 -19.35
CA ASN A 522 35.27 -11.60 -19.09
C ASN A 522 35.51 -10.08 -19.03
N SER A 523 34.47 -9.25 -19.20
CA SER A 523 34.57 -7.79 -19.09
C SER A 523 33.32 -7.19 -18.45
N TRP A 524 33.51 -6.04 -17.80
CA TRP A 524 32.46 -5.23 -17.20
C TRP A 524 31.95 -4.17 -18.19
N ASN A 525 30.77 -3.61 -17.91
CA ASN A 525 30.27 -2.43 -18.60
C ASN A 525 31.15 -1.22 -18.23
N GLU A 526 31.60 -0.49 -19.25
CA GLU A 526 32.55 0.63 -19.12
C GLU A 526 32.15 1.77 -20.08
N PRO A 527 32.32 3.04 -19.69
CA PRO A 527 32.88 3.52 -18.41
C PRO A 527 31.95 3.25 -17.23
N PHE A 528 32.51 3.06 -16.02
CA PHE A 528 31.74 2.85 -14.81
C PHE A 528 31.76 4.05 -13.85
N ASP A 529 30.58 4.60 -13.59
CA ASP A 529 30.30 5.53 -12.50
C ASP A 529 29.23 4.91 -11.58
N PRO A 530 29.54 4.63 -10.30
CA PRO A 530 28.58 3.99 -9.39
C PRO A 530 27.39 4.87 -9.02
N LYS A 531 27.44 6.17 -9.33
CA LYS A 531 26.33 7.12 -9.09
C LYS A 531 25.45 7.33 -10.33
N HIS A 532 25.85 6.78 -11.47
CA HIS A 532 25.12 6.93 -12.72
C HIS A 532 23.79 6.18 -12.67
N SER A 533 22.72 6.87 -13.01
CA SER A 533 21.36 6.35 -13.10
C SER A 533 20.68 6.92 -14.34
N ASN A 534 20.10 6.06 -15.16
CA ASN A 534 19.13 6.43 -16.19
C ASN A 534 17.86 5.61 -15.97
N HIS A 535 16.71 6.21 -16.22
CA HIS A 535 15.40 5.59 -16.06
C HIS A 535 15.19 4.60 -17.19
N ARG A 536 15.46 3.32 -16.89
CA ARG A 536 15.18 2.11 -17.68
C ARG A 536 15.89 1.98 -19.04
N GLU A 537 16.45 3.06 -19.58
CA GLU A 537 17.12 3.07 -20.87
C GLU A 537 18.64 3.16 -20.72
N GLN A 538 19.37 2.28 -21.40
CA GLN A 538 20.84 2.27 -21.41
C GLN A 538 21.43 2.26 -19.98
N THR A 539 20.82 1.46 -19.10
CA THR A 539 21.16 1.39 -17.68
C THR A 539 21.34 -0.06 -17.26
N ASP A 540 22.21 -0.30 -16.27
CA ASP A 540 22.35 -1.61 -15.63
C ASP A 540 21.37 -1.78 -14.45
N TYR A 541 20.80 -0.68 -13.95
CA TYR A 541 20.02 -0.64 -12.71
C TYR A 541 18.64 -0.02 -12.93
N THR A 542 17.60 -0.63 -12.35
CA THR A 542 16.23 -0.10 -12.36
C THR A 542 16.09 1.05 -11.38
N GLU A 543 15.71 2.23 -11.86
CA GLU A 543 15.36 3.41 -11.03
C GLU A 543 16.37 3.71 -9.91
N GLY A 544 17.65 3.54 -10.21
CA GLY A 544 18.70 3.67 -9.22
C GLY A 544 20.09 3.47 -9.82
N ASN A 545 21.06 3.24 -8.95
CA ASN A 545 22.46 3.10 -9.33
C ASN A 545 23.16 1.94 -8.59
N ALA A 546 24.47 1.80 -8.82
CA ALA A 546 25.27 0.73 -8.23
C ALA A 546 25.31 0.79 -6.70
N TRP A 547 25.27 1.99 -6.11
CA TRP A 547 25.25 2.19 -4.66
C TRP A 547 24.00 1.59 -4.02
N GLN A 548 22.85 1.67 -4.68
CA GLN A 548 21.57 1.22 -4.14
C GLN A 548 21.37 -0.28 -4.40
N HIS A 549 21.62 -0.75 -5.62
CA HIS A 549 21.28 -2.12 -6.03
C HIS A 549 22.29 -3.19 -5.62
N SER A 550 23.57 -2.85 -5.38
CA SER A 550 24.61 -3.85 -5.07
C SER A 550 24.39 -4.62 -3.77
N TRP A 551 23.43 -4.19 -2.95
CA TRP A 551 23.07 -4.81 -1.68
C TRP A 551 21.92 -5.82 -1.80
N PHE A 552 21.31 -6.01 -2.98
CA PHE A 552 20.16 -6.89 -3.13
C PHE A 552 20.56 -8.38 -3.20
N VAL A 553 21.03 -8.92 -2.08
CA VAL A 553 21.32 -10.36 -1.87
C VAL A 553 20.75 -10.84 -0.52
N PRO A 554 19.45 -10.62 -0.24
CA PRO A 554 18.86 -10.91 1.07
C PRO A 554 18.86 -12.41 1.44
N HIS A 555 18.97 -13.30 0.45
CA HIS A 555 19.06 -14.75 0.65
C HIS A 555 20.45 -15.27 1.01
N ALA A 556 21.51 -14.45 0.89
CA ALA A 556 22.88 -14.92 1.08
C ALA A 556 23.84 -13.84 1.63
N VAL A 557 23.40 -13.06 2.63
CA VAL A 557 24.18 -11.95 3.21
C VAL A 557 25.56 -12.39 3.71
N ASP A 558 25.68 -13.56 4.36
CA ASP A 558 26.98 -14.12 4.78
C ASP A 558 27.98 -14.27 3.62
N ASN A 559 27.50 -14.62 2.42
CA ASN A 559 28.34 -14.74 1.24
C ASN A 559 28.66 -13.36 0.66
N LEU A 560 27.72 -12.41 0.70
CA LEU A 560 27.97 -11.02 0.32
C LEU A 560 29.06 -10.39 1.21
N ILE A 561 29.04 -10.66 2.52
CA ILE A 561 30.09 -10.25 3.47
C ILE A 561 31.44 -10.85 3.08
N LYS A 562 31.50 -12.14 2.72
CA LYS A 562 32.73 -12.80 2.25
C LYS A 562 33.27 -12.16 0.97
N LEU A 563 32.39 -11.83 0.01
CA LEU A 563 32.77 -11.16 -1.25
C LEU A 563 33.43 -9.79 -0.98
N HIS A 564 32.92 -9.04 -0.01
CA HIS A 564 33.54 -7.78 0.43
C HIS A 564 34.83 -7.96 1.26
N GLY A 565 35.21 -9.19 1.58
CA GLY A 565 36.41 -9.51 2.35
C GLY A 565 36.23 -9.48 3.87
N GLY A 566 35.00 -9.69 4.37
CA GLY A 566 34.67 -9.84 5.79
C GLY A 566 33.94 -8.64 6.40
N ASN A 567 33.49 -8.81 7.66
CA ASN A 567 32.58 -7.90 8.36
C ASN A 567 33.06 -6.44 8.38
N GLU A 568 34.35 -6.19 8.61
CA GLU A 568 34.88 -4.83 8.71
C GLU A 568 34.78 -4.07 7.39
N LYS A 569 35.21 -4.69 6.28
CA LYS A 569 35.15 -4.08 4.95
C LYS A 569 33.71 -3.92 4.47
N PHE A 570 32.89 -4.93 4.68
CA PHE A 570 31.46 -4.88 4.38
C PHE A 570 30.78 -3.72 5.12
N THR A 571 30.98 -3.62 6.44
CA THR A 571 30.43 -2.54 7.26
C THR A 571 30.91 -1.18 6.80
N SER A 572 32.21 -1.01 6.54
CA SER A 572 32.75 0.27 6.09
C SER A 572 32.15 0.70 4.75
N ARG A 573 31.92 -0.24 3.82
CA ARG A 573 31.31 0.03 2.53
C ARG A 573 29.82 0.35 2.65
N LEU A 574 29.11 -0.39 3.50
CA LEU A 574 27.70 -0.19 3.81
C LEU A 574 27.47 1.16 4.49
N GLU A 575 28.33 1.56 5.42
CA GLU A 575 28.27 2.88 6.04
C GLU A 575 28.65 3.99 5.06
N GLN A 576 29.57 3.73 4.12
CA GLN A 576 29.93 4.69 3.09
C GLN A 576 28.70 5.12 2.28
N LEU A 577 27.77 4.20 1.97
CA LEU A 577 26.51 4.51 1.30
C LEU A 577 25.81 5.73 1.94
N PHE A 578 25.69 5.74 3.27
CA PHE A 578 24.97 6.79 4.00
C PHE A 578 25.75 8.11 4.14
N SER A 579 27.04 8.10 3.84
CA SER A 579 27.93 9.27 4.00
C SER A 579 28.48 9.82 2.68
N GLU A 580 28.31 9.07 1.59
CA GLU A 580 28.68 9.48 0.24
C GLU A 580 27.82 10.68 -0.21
N SER A 581 28.34 11.52 -1.12
CA SER A 581 27.54 12.65 -1.65
C SER A 581 26.26 12.13 -2.32
N SER A 582 25.12 12.75 -2.03
CA SER A 582 23.79 12.47 -2.62
C SER A 582 23.64 12.86 -4.09
N GLU A 583 24.69 13.34 -4.74
CA GLU A 583 24.70 13.56 -6.18
C GLU A 583 24.38 12.26 -6.95
N ILE A 584 23.44 12.34 -7.88
CA ILE A 584 23.13 11.28 -8.85
C ILE A 584 23.51 11.82 -10.23
N THR A 585 24.31 11.06 -10.97
CA THR A 585 24.74 11.40 -12.34
C THR A 585 23.84 10.69 -13.35
N GLY A 586 23.70 11.24 -14.55
CA GLY A 586 22.85 10.69 -15.60
C GLY A 586 22.02 11.78 -16.29
N ASP A 587 21.54 11.47 -17.49
CA ASP A 587 20.79 12.41 -18.32
C ASP A 587 19.27 12.22 -18.19
N ASN A 588 18.84 11.07 -17.66
CA ASN A 588 17.43 10.70 -17.49
C ASN A 588 17.19 10.05 -16.12
N ILE A 589 17.43 10.77 -15.02
CA ILE A 589 17.33 10.22 -13.66
C ILE A 589 15.85 9.99 -13.29
N SER A 590 15.52 8.86 -12.63
CA SER A 590 14.14 8.59 -12.17
C SER A 590 13.68 9.61 -11.15
N ALA A 591 12.40 10.03 -11.24
CA ALA A 591 11.78 10.90 -10.25
C ALA A 591 11.63 10.20 -8.88
N ASP A 592 11.59 8.87 -8.86
CA ASP A 592 11.42 8.07 -7.63
C ASP A 592 12.66 8.08 -6.72
N ILE A 593 13.85 8.48 -7.22
CA ILE A 593 15.08 8.54 -6.41
C ILE A 593 15.05 9.77 -5.49
N THR A 594 14.36 9.61 -4.37
CA THR A 594 14.07 10.66 -3.39
C THR A 594 14.44 10.20 -1.97
N GLY A 595 14.33 11.09 -0.98
CA GLY A 595 14.65 10.75 0.42
C GLY A 595 16.12 10.36 0.65
N LEU A 596 17.06 11.07 0.00
CA LEU A 596 18.48 10.72 0.02
C LEU A 596 19.15 10.99 1.38
N ILE A 597 19.79 9.96 1.94
CA ILE A 597 20.74 10.03 3.06
C ILE A 597 22.08 9.54 2.51
N GLY A 598 22.89 10.47 2.02
CA GLY A 598 23.99 10.12 1.14
C GLY A 598 23.45 9.48 -0.14
N GLN A 599 23.90 8.27 -0.48
CA GLN A 599 23.40 7.48 -1.62
C GLN A 599 22.27 6.51 -1.27
N TYR A 600 21.94 6.35 0.01
CA TYR A 600 20.73 5.63 0.42
C TYR A 600 19.50 6.46 0.03
N ALA A 601 18.59 5.93 -0.79
CA ALA A 601 17.35 6.60 -1.18
C ALA A 601 16.17 5.93 -0.47
N HIS A 602 15.55 6.60 0.49
CA HIS A 602 14.40 6.01 1.19
C HIS A 602 13.11 6.10 0.40
N GLY A 603 12.98 7.03 -0.54
CA GLY A 603 11.79 7.14 -1.37
C GLY A 603 11.68 6.08 -2.46
N ASN A 604 12.62 5.11 -2.51
CA ASN A 604 12.58 3.99 -3.45
C ASN A 604 13.07 2.69 -2.77
N GLU A 605 12.38 1.61 -3.10
CA GLU A 605 12.37 0.29 -2.47
C GLU A 605 13.69 -0.50 -2.47
N PRO A 606 14.61 -0.37 -3.46
CA PRO A 606 15.87 -1.09 -3.46
C PRO A 606 16.72 -0.85 -2.20
N SER A 607 16.51 0.28 -1.51
CA SER A 607 17.27 0.63 -0.32
C SER A 607 16.68 0.08 0.99
N HIS A 608 15.42 -0.34 1.00
CA HIS A 608 14.64 -0.53 2.24
C HIS A 608 15.25 -1.52 3.25
N HIS A 609 15.96 -2.55 2.79
CA HIS A 609 16.57 -3.58 3.64
C HIS A 609 18.00 -3.26 4.09
N ILE A 610 18.67 -2.30 3.46
CA ILE A 610 20.13 -2.09 3.56
C ILE A 610 20.58 -1.80 5.00
N ALA A 611 19.87 -0.95 5.74
CA ALA A 611 20.23 -0.58 7.11
C ALA A 611 20.24 -1.79 8.07
N TYR A 612 19.48 -2.83 7.77
CA TYR A 612 19.39 -4.04 8.59
C TYR A 612 20.53 -5.03 8.33
N MET A 613 21.33 -4.83 7.28
CA MET A 613 22.49 -5.69 6.99
C MET A 613 23.63 -5.56 8.00
N PHE A 614 23.70 -4.48 8.79
CA PHE A 614 24.73 -4.38 9.84
C PHE A 614 24.55 -5.42 10.95
N ASN A 615 23.33 -5.95 11.15
CA ASN A 615 23.09 -7.08 12.07
C ASN A 615 23.91 -8.31 11.67
N HIS A 616 23.96 -8.63 10.37
CA HIS A 616 24.71 -9.77 9.82
C HIS A 616 26.23 -9.56 9.87
N ALA A 617 26.69 -8.32 10.01
CA ALA A 617 28.11 -7.98 10.10
C ALA A 617 28.63 -7.84 11.55
N ASP A 618 27.88 -8.36 12.54
CA ASP A 618 28.17 -8.24 13.98
C ASP A 618 28.21 -6.78 14.48
N GLN A 619 27.46 -5.86 13.85
CA GLN A 619 27.40 -4.43 14.24
C GLN A 619 25.96 -3.90 14.42
N PRO A 620 25.12 -4.53 15.25
CA PRO A 620 23.69 -4.19 15.37
C PRO A 620 23.40 -2.75 15.84
N TRP A 621 24.33 -2.12 16.58
CA TRP A 621 24.18 -0.72 16.97
C TRP A 621 24.15 0.24 15.77
N ARG A 622 24.69 -0.16 14.62
CA ARG A 622 24.63 0.62 13.38
C ARG A 622 23.27 0.49 12.70
N THR A 623 22.67 -0.70 12.71
CA THR A 623 21.27 -0.89 12.30
C THR A 623 20.35 -0.01 13.13
N GLN A 624 20.50 -0.01 14.46
CA GLN A 624 19.72 0.84 15.37
C GLN A 624 19.86 2.32 15.02
N TYR A 625 21.08 2.80 14.78
CA TYR A 625 21.32 4.20 14.42
C TYR A 625 20.67 4.58 13.07
N TRP A 626 20.93 3.81 12.01
CA TRP A 626 20.44 4.16 10.68
C TRP A 626 18.93 3.97 10.55
N ALA A 627 18.35 2.91 11.11
CA ALA A 627 16.89 2.74 11.15
C ALA A 627 16.21 3.90 11.89
N ARG A 628 16.77 4.34 13.03
CA ARG A 628 16.28 5.52 13.75
C ARG A 628 16.37 6.78 12.89
N HIS A 629 17.52 7.01 12.28
CA HIS A 629 17.75 8.19 11.46
C HIS A 629 16.80 8.28 10.26
N ILE A 630 16.55 7.16 9.59
CA ILE A 630 15.57 7.07 8.49
C ILE A 630 14.17 7.43 9.02
N MET A 631 13.71 6.80 10.10
CA MET A 631 12.39 7.10 10.67
C MET A 631 12.23 8.58 11.06
N ASP A 632 13.27 9.20 11.61
CA ASP A 632 13.22 10.61 12.05
C ASP A 632 13.26 11.62 10.90
N THR A 633 13.83 11.26 9.74
CA THR A 633 14.10 12.20 8.64
C THR A 633 13.19 12.01 7.44
N GLN A 634 12.62 10.82 7.26
CA GLN A 634 11.86 10.45 6.06
C GLN A 634 10.35 10.39 6.29
N TYR A 635 9.91 10.52 7.55
CA TYR A 635 8.48 10.49 7.92
C TYR A 635 8.10 11.68 8.79
N ASN A 636 6.98 12.33 8.50
CA ASN A 636 6.44 13.41 9.32
C ASN A 636 4.91 13.52 9.18
N THR A 637 4.30 14.46 9.91
CA THR A 637 2.84 14.65 10.02
C THR A 637 2.26 15.64 9.02
N THR A 638 3.04 16.11 8.05
CA THR A 638 2.56 17.05 7.03
C THR A 638 2.04 16.29 5.79
N PRO A 639 1.34 16.97 4.87
CA PRO A 639 0.96 16.36 3.60
C PRO A 639 2.13 15.78 2.79
N ASN A 640 3.33 16.35 2.92
CA ASN A 640 4.57 15.84 2.33
C ASN A 640 5.30 14.89 3.30
N GLY A 641 4.53 14.12 4.07
CA GLY A 641 5.03 13.31 5.17
C GLY A 641 5.73 12.03 4.77
N LEU A 642 5.75 11.67 3.48
CA LEU A 642 6.46 10.54 2.91
C LEU A 642 7.58 11.06 2.00
N SER A 643 8.74 10.40 2.05
CA SER A 643 9.93 10.83 1.31
C SER A 643 9.91 10.48 -0.18
N GLY A 644 8.96 9.66 -0.63
CA GLY A 644 8.75 9.17 -1.98
C GLY A 644 7.37 8.51 -2.10
N ASN A 645 7.15 7.82 -3.21
CA ASN A 645 5.90 7.12 -3.54
C ASN A 645 5.47 6.20 -2.39
N GLU A 646 4.18 6.18 -2.04
CA GLU A 646 3.70 5.29 -0.97
C GLU A 646 3.71 3.80 -1.39
N ASP A 647 3.62 3.55 -2.70
CA ASP A 647 3.67 2.25 -3.37
C ASP A 647 2.80 1.16 -2.73
N CYS A 648 1.51 1.46 -2.66
CA CYS A 648 0.45 0.53 -2.27
C CYS A 648 0.66 -0.10 -0.88
N GLY A 649 1.15 0.66 0.09
CA GLY A 649 1.42 0.20 1.46
C GLY A 649 2.90 0.08 1.80
N GLN A 650 3.80 0.01 0.80
CA GLN A 650 5.18 -0.44 1.04
C GLN A 650 5.99 0.49 1.95
N MET A 651 5.97 1.81 1.70
CA MET A 651 6.63 2.79 2.58
C MET A 651 6.04 2.74 3.99
N SER A 652 4.72 2.68 4.06
CA SER A 652 3.98 2.65 5.32
C SER A 652 4.27 1.38 6.13
N ALA A 653 4.37 0.22 5.49
CA ALA A 653 4.72 -1.05 6.11
C ALA A 653 6.16 -1.06 6.63
N TRP A 654 7.08 -0.42 5.91
CA TRP A 654 8.45 -0.22 6.39
C TRP A 654 8.44 0.54 7.72
N TYR A 655 7.68 1.64 7.81
CA TYR A 655 7.57 2.42 9.05
C TYR A 655 6.89 1.64 10.18
N VAL A 656 5.75 1.00 9.91
CA VAL A 656 4.98 0.23 10.91
C VAL A 656 5.87 -0.84 11.56
N LEU A 657 6.58 -1.63 10.75
CA LEU A 657 7.45 -2.68 11.28
C LEU A 657 8.68 -2.08 11.99
N SER A 658 9.38 -1.15 11.33
CA SER A 658 10.63 -0.58 11.86
C SER A 658 10.42 0.17 13.18
N SER A 659 9.31 0.90 13.31
CA SER A 659 8.97 1.70 14.50
C SER A 659 8.67 0.85 15.74
N VAL A 660 8.14 -0.36 15.56
CA VAL A 660 8.01 -1.34 16.65
C VAL A 660 9.31 -2.13 16.88
N GLY A 661 10.34 -1.89 16.08
CA GLY A 661 11.68 -2.47 16.20
C GLY A 661 11.90 -3.76 15.39
N LEU A 662 11.07 -4.06 14.40
CA LEU A 662 11.12 -5.28 13.58
C LEU A 662 11.28 -4.95 12.10
N TYR A 663 12.00 -5.76 11.32
CA TYR A 663 11.99 -5.61 9.86
C TYR A 663 12.23 -6.93 9.11
N PRO A 664 11.40 -7.28 8.11
CA PRO A 664 11.52 -8.52 7.34
C PRO A 664 12.57 -8.39 6.22
N MET A 665 13.86 -8.28 6.57
CA MET A 665 14.94 -8.07 5.59
C MET A 665 14.99 -9.13 4.47
N ASN A 666 14.71 -10.39 4.81
CA ASN A 666 14.42 -11.44 3.86
C ASN A 666 12.98 -11.93 4.09
N PRO A 667 11.99 -11.42 3.32
CA PRO A 667 10.58 -11.73 3.48
C PRO A 667 10.26 -13.22 3.55
N ALA A 668 10.90 -14.02 2.69
CA ALA A 668 10.66 -15.47 2.59
C ALA A 668 11.52 -16.33 3.54
N PHE A 669 12.27 -15.73 4.49
CA PHE A 669 13.01 -16.49 5.51
C PHE A 669 12.16 -16.83 6.74
N GLY A 670 11.14 -16.01 7.05
CA GLY A 670 10.28 -16.20 8.22
C GLY A 670 10.84 -15.62 9.52
N GLU A 671 11.77 -14.67 9.45
CA GLU A 671 12.34 -13.94 10.58
C GLU A 671 12.25 -12.42 10.37
N TYR A 672 12.29 -11.68 11.47
CA TYR A 672 12.34 -10.22 11.50
C TYR A 672 13.64 -9.77 12.17
N GLU A 673 14.43 -8.98 11.46
CA GLU A 673 15.60 -8.29 11.99
C GLU A 673 15.18 -7.29 13.06
N ILE A 674 15.94 -7.23 14.15
CA ILE A 674 15.75 -6.27 15.23
C ILE A 674 16.43 -4.97 14.83
N GLY A 675 15.62 -3.91 14.74
CA GLY A 675 16.06 -2.54 14.56
C GLY A 675 16.16 -1.81 15.89
N THR A 676 15.37 -0.75 16.04
CA THR A 676 15.19 -0.05 17.32
C THR A 676 13.73 0.37 17.49
N PRO A 677 13.05 -0.02 18.57
CA PRO A 677 11.69 0.44 18.84
C PRO A 677 11.68 1.93 19.21
N ILE A 678 10.63 2.66 18.81
CA ILE A 678 10.47 4.09 19.15
C ILE A 678 9.33 4.35 20.15
N PHE A 679 8.52 3.34 20.44
CA PHE A 679 7.42 3.40 21.42
C PHE A 679 7.84 2.80 22.75
N GLU A 680 7.32 3.32 23.86
CA GLU A 680 7.53 2.72 25.19
C GLU A 680 6.97 1.30 25.23
N LYS A 681 5.86 1.10 24.50
CA LYS A 681 5.21 -0.20 24.31
C LYS A 681 4.52 -0.27 22.97
N ALA A 682 4.64 -1.40 22.29
CA ALA A 682 3.84 -1.78 21.14
C ALA A 682 3.26 -3.18 21.36
N SER A 683 1.95 -3.33 21.23
CA SER A 683 1.27 -4.63 21.34
C SER A 683 0.71 -5.01 19.98
N ILE A 684 1.14 -6.15 19.45
CA ILE A 684 0.65 -6.74 18.21
C ILE A 684 -0.48 -7.70 18.58
N ASN A 685 -1.70 -7.41 18.13
CA ASN A 685 -2.87 -8.23 18.38
C ASN A 685 -2.96 -9.31 17.29
N LEU A 686 -2.71 -10.56 17.69
CA LEU A 686 -2.52 -11.68 16.77
C LEU A 686 -3.86 -12.35 16.42
N PRO A 687 -3.97 -12.98 15.24
CA PRO A 687 -5.19 -13.67 14.79
C PRO A 687 -5.71 -14.75 15.76
N ASN A 688 -4.82 -15.35 16.55
CA ASN A 688 -5.15 -16.37 17.55
C ASN A 688 -5.65 -15.78 18.89
N LYS A 689 -6.01 -14.49 18.94
CA LYS A 689 -6.45 -13.74 20.13
C LYS A 689 -5.40 -13.65 21.23
N LYS A 690 -4.12 -13.88 20.90
CA LYS A 690 -2.99 -13.56 21.76
C LYS A 690 -2.43 -12.20 21.37
N SER A 691 -1.54 -11.68 22.20
CA SER A 691 -0.75 -10.51 21.85
C SER A 691 0.74 -10.81 21.98
N PHE A 692 1.53 -10.24 21.09
CA PHE A 692 2.97 -10.14 21.23
C PHE A 692 3.32 -8.70 21.58
N VAL A 693 3.96 -8.51 22.73
CA VAL A 693 4.23 -7.19 23.28
C VAL A 693 5.72 -6.89 23.16
N ILE A 694 6.06 -5.73 22.62
CA ILE A 694 7.40 -5.17 22.61
C ILE A 694 7.42 -4.01 23.60
N GLU A 695 8.24 -4.10 24.64
CA GLU A 695 8.43 -3.06 25.64
C GLU A 695 9.84 -2.50 25.52
N ALA A 696 9.97 -1.18 25.54
CA ALA A 696 11.26 -0.50 25.40
C ALA A 696 11.50 0.42 26.60
N GLU A 697 12.08 -0.14 27.67
CA GLU A 697 12.39 0.59 28.89
C GLU A 697 13.39 1.72 28.60
N ASN A 698 13.08 2.93 29.07
CA ASN A 698 13.87 4.15 28.90
C ASN A 698 13.98 4.67 27.47
N VAL A 699 13.18 4.17 26.51
CA VAL A 699 13.20 4.67 25.12
C VAL A 699 12.92 6.17 25.06
N SER A 700 13.67 6.87 24.21
CA SER A 700 13.46 8.30 23.91
C SER A 700 14.17 8.67 22.61
N ASP A 701 14.04 9.94 22.21
CA ASP A 701 14.85 10.54 21.13
C ASP A 701 16.37 10.38 21.34
N LYS A 702 16.82 10.27 22.59
CA LYS A 702 18.23 10.04 22.95
C LYS A 702 18.57 8.58 23.21
N ASN A 703 17.64 7.82 23.80
CA ASN A 703 17.87 6.44 24.19
C ASN A 703 17.25 5.49 23.15
N PHE A 704 17.97 5.22 22.07
CA PHE A 704 17.53 4.31 21.02
C PHE A 704 18.52 3.15 20.78
N TYR A 705 19.59 3.04 21.57
CA TYR A 705 20.47 1.88 21.52
C TYR A 705 20.03 0.80 22.50
N ILE A 706 19.90 -0.43 22.03
CA ILE A 706 19.56 -1.58 22.86
C ILE A 706 20.77 -1.94 23.75
N GLN A 707 20.56 -1.93 25.06
CA GLN A 707 21.56 -2.29 26.07
C GLN A 707 21.43 -3.75 26.49
N SER A 708 20.21 -4.26 26.58
CA SER A 708 19.92 -5.67 26.84
C SER A 708 18.49 -5.99 26.41
N ALA A 709 18.18 -7.28 26.25
CA ALA A 709 16.83 -7.71 25.96
C ALA A 709 16.47 -9.01 26.69
N THR A 710 15.18 -9.21 26.94
CA THR A 710 14.63 -10.49 27.37
C THR A 710 13.41 -10.87 26.53
N LEU A 711 13.26 -12.16 26.24
CA LEU A 711 12.08 -12.73 25.63
C LEU A 711 11.40 -13.63 26.66
N ASN A 712 10.20 -13.25 27.08
CA ASN A 712 9.44 -13.93 28.14
C ASN A 712 10.26 -14.11 29.43
N GLY A 713 11.00 -13.06 29.83
CA GLY A 713 11.86 -13.03 31.01
C GLY A 713 13.19 -13.79 30.89
N LYS A 714 13.47 -14.45 29.76
CA LYS A 714 14.77 -15.10 29.50
C LYS A 714 15.68 -14.17 28.70
N ALA A 715 16.98 -14.18 28.99
CA ALA A 715 17.96 -13.37 28.25
C ALA A 715 17.83 -13.59 26.74
N PHE A 716 17.74 -12.50 26.00
CA PHE A 716 17.65 -12.47 24.54
C PHE A 716 18.82 -11.63 24.00
N ASN A 717 19.75 -12.30 23.32
CA ASN A 717 20.95 -11.68 22.77
C ASN A 717 21.11 -12.06 21.30
N LYS A 718 20.05 -11.85 20.53
CA LYS A 718 19.96 -12.12 19.09
C LYS A 718 19.46 -10.87 18.36
N THR A 719 19.83 -10.73 17.10
CA THR A 719 19.43 -9.61 16.23
C THR A 719 18.25 -9.95 15.33
N ALA A 720 17.65 -11.13 15.47
CA ALA A 720 16.46 -11.53 14.72
C ALA A 720 15.50 -12.35 15.59
N ILE A 721 14.21 -12.27 15.26
CA ILE A 721 13.14 -13.04 15.89
C ILE A 721 12.29 -13.75 14.84
N ALA A 722 12.06 -15.05 15.03
CA ALA A 722 11.27 -15.85 14.13
C ALA A 722 9.76 -15.52 14.22
N HIS A 723 9.06 -15.61 13.09
CA HIS A 723 7.63 -15.34 13.00
C HIS A 723 6.80 -16.25 13.92
N ASP A 724 7.18 -17.54 14.04
CA ASP A 724 6.49 -18.50 14.92
C ASP A 724 6.62 -18.15 16.41
N VAL A 725 7.71 -17.47 16.80
CA VAL A 725 7.91 -16.95 18.15
C VAL A 725 6.95 -15.79 18.41
N ILE A 726 6.80 -14.88 17.46
CA ILE A 726 5.83 -13.78 17.54
C ILE A 726 4.42 -14.36 17.67
N LEU A 727 4.02 -15.29 16.80
CA LEU A 727 2.66 -15.88 16.81
C LEU A 727 2.31 -16.64 18.09
N LYS A 728 3.31 -17.12 18.85
CA LYS A 728 3.06 -17.76 20.16
C LYS A 728 2.57 -16.76 21.22
N GLY A 729 2.76 -15.46 20.99
CA GLY A 729 2.53 -14.37 21.93
C GLY A 729 3.63 -14.30 22.99
N GLY A 730 3.56 -13.28 23.85
CA GLY A 730 4.54 -13.06 24.91
C GLY A 730 5.09 -11.63 24.92
N THR A 731 6.22 -11.44 25.58
CA THR A 731 6.86 -10.13 25.75
C THR A 731 8.32 -10.16 25.34
N LEU A 732 8.70 -9.28 24.42
CA LEU A 732 10.07 -8.91 24.12
C LEU A 732 10.36 -7.57 24.80
N HIS A 733 11.17 -7.59 25.85
CA HIS A 733 11.50 -6.42 26.65
C HIS A 733 12.93 -5.97 26.38
N PHE A 734 13.09 -4.75 25.89
CA PHE A 734 14.36 -4.08 25.67
C PHE A 734 14.66 -3.07 26.78
N VAL A 735 15.93 -2.95 27.16
CA VAL A 735 16.44 -1.82 27.95
C VAL A 735 17.22 -0.92 27.02
N MET A 736 16.81 0.34 26.88
CA MET A 736 17.39 1.30 25.95
C MET A 736 18.41 2.22 26.65
N GLY A 737 19.33 2.80 25.86
CA GLY A 737 20.34 3.73 26.35
C GLY A 737 20.88 4.66 25.27
N ALA A 738 21.57 5.72 25.69
CA ALA A 738 22.05 6.78 24.80
C ALA A 738 23.35 6.45 24.05
N THR A 739 24.07 5.40 24.46
CA THR A 739 25.33 4.99 23.86
C THR A 739 25.26 3.56 23.34
N PRO A 740 25.93 3.24 22.21
CA PRO A 740 25.98 1.89 21.69
C PRO A 740 26.48 0.85 22.70
N ASN A 741 25.72 -0.22 22.91
CA ASN A 741 26.26 -1.45 23.49
C ASN A 741 26.80 -2.33 22.35
N LYS A 742 28.13 -2.41 22.21
CA LYS A 742 28.79 -3.17 21.13
C LYS A 742 28.83 -4.68 21.37
N GLN A 743 28.35 -5.13 22.53
CA GLN A 743 28.34 -6.53 22.96
C GLN A 743 26.96 -7.17 22.84
N TRP A 744 25.89 -6.37 22.73
CA TRP A 744 24.55 -6.90 22.51
C TRP A 744 24.39 -7.37 21.05
N GLY A 745 23.79 -8.54 20.86
CA GLY A 745 23.51 -9.10 19.54
C GLY A 745 24.72 -9.60 18.75
N THR A 746 25.93 -9.63 19.35
CA THR A 746 27.18 -10.05 18.67
C THR A 746 27.72 -11.41 19.13
N ALA A 747 27.00 -12.09 20.03
CA ALA A 747 27.37 -13.43 20.45
C ALA A 747 27.08 -14.41 19.30
N LYS A 748 28.10 -15.13 18.82
CA LYS A 748 27.92 -16.21 17.85
C LYS A 748 26.93 -17.22 18.42
N THR A 749 25.72 -17.28 17.86
CA THR A 749 24.77 -18.33 18.16
C THR A 749 25.39 -19.66 17.76
N THR A 750 25.79 -20.47 18.74
CA THR A 750 25.92 -21.91 18.53
C THR A 750 24.54 -22.40 18.14
N THR A 751 24.38 -22.83 16.89
CA THR A 751 23.20 -23.52 16.40
C THR A 751 22.95 -24.75 17.28
N ASP A 752 21.83 -24.74 18.00
CA ASP A 752 21.24 -25.95 18.60
C ASP A 752 20.31 -26.62 17.58
#